data_AF-A0A1Y2WB98-F1
#
_entry.id   AF-A0A1Y2WB98-F1
#
_cell.length_a   1.000
_cell.length_b   1.000
_cell.length_c   1.000
_cell.angle_alpha   90.00
_cell.angle_beta   90.00
_cell.angle_gamma   90.00
#
_symmetry.space_group_name_H-M   'P 1'
#
loop_
_entity.id
_entity.type
_entity.pdbx_description
1 polymer ?
#
loop_
_entity_poly.entity_id
_entity_poly.type
_entity_poly.pdbx_seq_one_letter_code
_entity_poly.pdbx_strand_id
1 'polypeptide(L)'
;MRFSGLALALPFVGGATALNRRAGNTTAVTHVAKSYIVEYAPGQANRRDGLAAAQGIKIVKSFNSPIFSGASIETDSHSIDGLQAMPDVLRVWPNDRVTLAPIKPQVINGLPDNLNYTTHNVTGVSKLHASGIYGKGAKVGVVDTGTWYNHTALGGGFGPGFKVAGGYDFVGDGYWPSEDKTPDDDPLDQIGHGTHVAGIIAAKADAWTGVAPEATLYSYKVFTSQDYTDTETLIDAFLRAYDDEVDVVTASIGSAGGWSTHAWAEVASRLVDEGILVTIANGNSGDQGPVYGSTGSSGTNVIGVASVETNVFPEFPFGANFTLGDVVNSTTLGYLPSTNYFPSDVVGWPIVPLAFNTSDPAEACEPYPEGTQNLTGKIPLVRRGTCPFATKQENLEALGAEYILFYNNEAPLIQPGTVDDTTLIALVLADIGEAIIDFVKQNGTVTADFSVNPENPIGYENPFANKPDTFTEWGPSYDLDIKPDIAAPGGNIFSTYLHGDYAIMSGTSMATPYVAGVAALYIGAFGGRSVHGKDFAHTLRKRILSSGTSLPWFDGTDTDYGFTASVAQVGGGIVNAYKVVNYTTAVDFEKFNLNDTAHFKESNPVTVTNNGDRDVTYKFALETAGGVEILDLSTQSNGVQKVVKGFDELVPIDLPVDVTLPEDFTLKAGESKTVSVDFANPESKGWNTTVLPLYSGKVILTSSIGEQLSFPYLGLGADLKKELDPIYYPGYPFSKSTIYIYDLSVKSNYTFNLSLSSQDFPKIYTQISWGSKQIRWDVYEANWNESLWSYPPVEGENGYIGPVAAYNGSISYFDPSVSDPESTTTYPLTNNLRGGWDHSWFGKLGNGSQIANGNYTWRFATLKPFGDPAVSEDWDIYETPQITVLGHY
;
A
#
# COMPACT_ATOMS: atom_id res chain seq x y z
N MET A 1 -49.95 -35.34 -1.99
CA MET A 1 -49.98 -34.45 -3.18
C MET A 1 -50.10 -33.02 -2.69
N ARG A 2 -49.11 -32.17 -3.05
CA ARG A 2 -49.07 -30.69 -3.10
C ARG A 2 -49.18 -29.93 -1.76
N PHE A 3 -48.07 -29.40 -1.23
CA PHE A 3 -47.38 -28.10 -1.53
C PHE A 3 -48.07 -26.87 -0.93
N SER A 4 -47.39 -26.25 0.04
CA SER A 4 -47.34 -24.82 0.47
C SER A 4 -46.37 -24.80 1.67
N GLY A 5 -45.18 -24.19 1.69
CA GLY A 5 -44.79 -22.86 1.20
C GLY A 5 -44.51 -21.97 2.42
N LEU A 6 -43.39 -22.19 3.13
CA LEU A 6 -42.91 -21.30 4.20
C LEU A 6 -41.82 -20.40 3.62
N ALA A 7 -42.14 -19.11 3.48
CA ALA A 7 -41.16 -18.06 3.22
C ALA A 7 -40.49 -17.68 4.54
N LEU A 8 -39.18 -17.91 4.64
CA LEU A 8 -38.33 -17.29 5.65
C LEU A 8 -37.98 -15.87 5.17
N ALA A 9 -38.44 -14.87 5.91
CA ALA A 9 -38.01 -13.49 5.74
C ALA A 9 -36.58 -13.34 6.28
N LEU A 10 -35.63 -13.06 5.40
CA LEU A 10 -34.29 -12.59 5.73
C LEU A 10 -34.35 -11.08 6.02
N PRO A 11 -33.66 -10.56 7.06
CA PRO A 11 -33.64 -9.13 7.33
C PRO A 11 -32.69 -8.41 6.35
N PHE A 12 -33.28 -7.75 5.35
CA PHE A 12 -32.62 -6.73 4.52
C PHE A 12 -32.37 -5.47 5.35
N VAL A 13 -31.28 -5.40 6.13
CA VAL A 13 -30.84 -4.13 6.76
C VAL A 13 -29.33 -3.87 6.63
N GLY A 14 -28.52 -4.81 6.12
CA GLY A 14 -27.06 -4.62 6.00
C GLY A 14 -26.55 -3.81 4.80
N GLY A 15 -27.34 -3.63 3.73
CA GLY A 15 -26.84 -3.03 2.48
C GLY A 15 -26.64 -1.51 2.51
N ALA A 16 -27.44 -0.78 3.29
CA ALA A 16 -27.42 0.69 3.27
C ALA A 16 -26.26 1.31 4.06
N THR A 17 -25.73 0.61 5.07
CA THR A 17 -24.59 1.08 5.88
C THR A 17 -23.24 0.81 5.21
N ALA A 18 -23.10 -0.29 4.47
CA ALA A 18 -21.89 -0.58 3.68
C ALA A 18 -21.72 0.38 2.49
N LEU A 19 -22.81 0.69 1.78
CA LEU A 19 -22.81 1.65 0.66
C LEU A 19 -22.46 3.09 1.10
N ASN A 20 -22.88 3.51 2.30
CA ASN A 20 -22.57 4.85 2.82
C ASN A 20 -21.13 5.01 3.34
N ARG A 21 -20.43 3.94 3.73
CA ARG A 21 -18.98 4.02 4.01
C ARG A 21 -18.15 4.23 2.74
N ARG A 22 -18.62 3.75 1.58
CA ARG A 22 -17.88 3.80 0.30
C ARG A 22 -17.98 5.11 -0.47
N ALA A 23 -18.99 5.93 -0.16
CA ALA A 23 -19.15 7.25 -0.78
C ALA A 23 -18.27 8.35 -0.15
N GLY A 24 -17.54 8.05 0.94
CA GLY A 24 -16.89 9.04 1.79
C GLY A 24 -15.36 9.14 1.72
N ASN A 25 -14.64 8.18 1.13
CA ASN A 25 -13.17 8.24 1.07
C ASN A 25 -12.69 8.93 -0.21
N THR A 26 -12.56 10.25 -0.13
CA THR A 26 -11.82 11.09 -1.07
C THR A 26 -10.33 10.74 -1.01
N THR A 27 -9.90 9.71 -1.74
CA THR A 27 -8.49 9.35 -1.92
C THR A 27 -7.99 9.84 -3.28
N ALA A 28 -8.10 11.14 -3.54
CA ALA A 28 -7.47 11.74 -4.71
C ALA A 28 -5.96 11.80 -4.53
N VAL A 29 -5.19 11.53 -5.58
CA VAL A 29 -3.76 11.87 -5.62
C VAL A 29 -3.65 13.38 -5.40
N THR A 30 -2.87 13.79 -4.41
CA THR A 30 -2.66 15.21 -4.11
C THR A 30 -1.45 15.70 -4.89
N HIS A 31 -1.69 16.52 -5.91
CA HIS A 31 -0.62 17.13 -6.68
C HIS A 31 -0.02 18.33 -5.94
N VAL A 32 1.30 18.52 -6.05
CA VAL A 32 1.93 19.78 -5.68
C VAL A 32 1.55 20.81 -6.74
N ALA A 33 0.81 21.85 -6.34
CA ALA A 33 0.27 22.84 -7.27
C ALA A 33 1.37 23.39 -8.19
N LYS A 34 1.09 23.48 -9.50
CA LYS A 34 1.99 24.06 -10.52
C LYS A 34 3.31 23.30 -10.72
N SER A 35 3.53 22.17 -10.05
CA SER A 35 4.81 21.47 -10.04
C SER A 35 4.80 20.22 -10.92
N TYR A 36 5.85 20.08 -11.72
CA TYR A 36 5.99 18.99 -12.70
C TYR A 36 7.41 18.42 -12.68
N ILE A 37 7.52 17.12 -12.94
CA ILE A 37 8.78 16.44 -13.21
C ILE A 37 8.91 16.28 -14.72
N VAL A 38 10.02 16.76 -15.26
CA VAL A 38 10.33 16.74 -16.70
C VAL A 38 11.55 15.85 -16.92
N GLU A 39 11.43 14.88 -17.82
CA GLU A 39 12.56 14.10 -18.33
C GLU A 39 13.02 14.66 -19.67
N TYR A 40 14.34 14.81 -19.82
CA TYR A 40 14.96 15.28 -21.06
C TYR A 40 15.27 14.12 -22.01
N ALA A 41 15.25 14.41 -23.31
CA ALA A 41 15.68 13.46 -24.32
C ALA A 41 17.18 13.09 -24.17
N PRO A 42 17.59 11.84 -24.46
CA PRO A 42 18.98 11.42 -24.35
C PRO A 42 19.96 12.34 -25.10
N GLY A 43 21.09 12.67 -24.45
CA GLY A 43 22.12 13.56 -25.02
C GLY A 43 21.79 15.07 -24.95
N GLN A 44 20.61 15.46 -24.45
CA GLN A 44 20.21 16.86 -24.27
C GLN A 44 20.38 17.38 -22.83
N ALA A 45 21.01 16.62 -21.93
CA ALA A 45 21.22 17.01 -20.52
C ALA A 45 21.96 18.35 -20.33
N ASN A 46 22.75 18.78 -21.33
CA ASN A 46 23.47 20.06 -21.37
C ASN A 46 22.65 21.21 -22.00
N ARG A 47 21.46 20.93 -22.54
CA ARG A 47 20.52 21.93 -23.10
C ARG A 47 19.42 22.34 -22.12
N ARG A 48 19.71 22.28 -20.82
CA ARG A 48 18.88 22.87 -19.75
C ARG A 48 18.45 24.30 -20.07
N ASP A 49 19.29 25.01 -20.81
CA ASP A 49 19.05 26.35 -21.32
C ASP A 49 17.72 26.48 -22.08
N GLY A 50 17.22 25.44 -22.75
CA GLY A 50 15.94 25.48 -23.48
C GLY A 50 14.72 25.67 -22.56
N LEU A 51 14.58 24.82 -21.53
CA LEU A 51 13.53 24.99 -20.52
C LEU A 51 13.81 26.18 -19.59
N ALA A 52 15.07 26.40 -19.21
CA ALA A 52 15.44 27.52 -18.34
C ALA A 52 15.26 28.90 -19.02
N ALA A 53 15.34 28.96 -20.35
CA ALA A 53 15.07 30.18 -21.12
C ALA A 53 13.59 30.35 -21.50
N ALA A 54 12.75 29.32 -21.30
CA ALA A 54 11.31 29.43 -21.54
C ALA A 54 10.68 30.36 -20.49
N GLN A 55 9.97 31.38 -20.97
CA GLN A 55 9.32 32.35 -20.10
C GLN A 55 8.22 31.67 -19.27
N GLY A 56 8.20 31.90 -17.96
CA GLY A 56 7.16 31.38 -17.06
C GLY A 56 7.49 30.04 -16.38
N ILE A 57 8.66 29.45 -16.65
CA ILE A 57 9.13 28.22 -15.99
C ILE A 57 10.21 28.54 -14.95
N LYS A 58 10.01 28.08 -13.71
CA LYS A 58 11.02 28.09 -12.64
C LYS A 58 11.54 26.67 -12.45
N ILE A 59 12.86 26.48 -12.55
CA ILE A 59 13.49 25.20 -12.22
C ILE A 59 13.67 25.14 -10.70
N VAL A 60 13.06 24.14 -10.05
CA VAL A 60 13.18 23.88 -8.61
C VAL A 60 14.40 23.01 -8.35
N LYS A 61 14.53 21.90 -9.09
CA LYS A 61 15.63 20.95 -8.98
C LYS A 61 16.05 20.47 -10.36
N SER A 62 17.35 20.30 -10.57
CA SER A 62 17.88 19.62 -11.76
C SER A 62 18.41 18.24 -11.39
N PHE A 63 18.04 17.23 -12.16
CA PHE A 63 18.53 15.85 -12.03
C PHE A 63 19.59 15.58 -13.09
N ASN A 64 20.78 15.16 -12.64
CA ASN A 64 21.91 14.85 -13.52
C ASN A 64 22.48 13.48 -13.24
N SER A 65 21.73 12.44 -13.55
CA SER A 65 22.17 11.07 -13.36
C SER A 65 22.11 10.30 -14.67
N PRO A 66 22.98 9.29 -14.89
CA PRO A 66 22.81 8.32 -15.97
C PRO A 66 21.47 7.57 -15.89
N ILE A 67 20.86 7.49 -14.69
CA ILE A 67 19.53 6.89 -14.48
C ILE A 67 18.41 7.80 -14.98
N PHE A 68 18.51 9.09 -14.67
CA PHE A 68 17.47 10.07 -14.94
C PHE A 68 18.10 11.45 -15.18
N SER A 69 17.80 12.01 -16.34
CA SER A 69 18.20 13.37 -16.70
C SER A 69 16.96 14.21 -16.91
N GLY A 70 16.81 15.26 -16.12
CA GLY A 70 15.57 16.00 -16.06
C GLY A 70 15.59 17.17 -15.09
N ALA A 71 14.42 17.70 -14.79
CA ALA A 71 14.23 18.72 -13.77
C ALA A 71 12.84 18.61 -13.11
N SER A 72 12.76 19.01 -11.85
CA SER A 72 11.51 19.44 -11.25
C SER A 72 11.33 20.93 -11.52
N ILE A 73 10.15 21.32 -11.98
CA ILE A 73 9.83 22.68 -12.38
C ILE A 73 8.52 23.14 -11.76
N GLU A 74 8.37 24.45 -11.63
CA GLU A 74 7.11 25.13 -11.34
C GLU A 74 6.72 25.99 -12.54
N THR A 75 5.45 25.92 -12.95
CA THR A 75 4.90 26.77 -14.02
C THR A 75 3.39 26.96 -13.89
N ASP A 76 2.96 28.20 -14.12
CA ASP A 76 1.55 28.60 -14.23
C ASP A 76 1.08 28.73 -15.69
N SER A 77 2.01 28.66 -16.65
CA SER A 77 1.77 29.01 -18.05
C SER A 77 1.90 27.86 -19.03
N HIS A 78 2.00 26.63 -18.54
CA HIS A 78 2.13 25.44 -19.39
C HIS A 78 1.34 24.24 -18.83
N SER A 79 0.71 23.50 -19.74
CA SER A 79 0.14 22.18 -19.49
C SER A 79 1.18 21.07 -19.69
N ILE A 80 0.86 19.84 -19.25
CA ILE A 80 1.69 18.66 -19.52
C ILE A 80 1.94 18.49 -21.02
N ASP A 81 0.89 18.60 -21.86
CA ASP A 81 1.01 18.49 -23.32
C ASP A 81 1.92 19.60 -23.89
N GLY A 82 1.77 20.83 -23.39
CA GLY A 82 2.59 21.97 -23.83
C GLY A 82 4.06 21.83 -23.45
N LEU A 83 4.35 21.31 -22.25
CA LEU A 83 5.71 20.98 -21.81
C LEU A 83 6.29 19.84 -22.65
N GLN A 84 5.52 18.79 -22.90
CA GLN A 84 5.97 17.61 -23.63
C GLN A 84 6.20 17.88 -25.12
N ALA A 85 5.53 18.88 -25.70
CA ALA A 85 5.78 19.33 -27.07
C ALA A 85 7.10 20.12 -27.24
N MET A 86 7.79 20.47 -26.16
CA MET A 86 9.06 21.20 -26.25
C MET A 86 10.18 20.31 -26.83
N PRO A 87 11.06 20.83 -27.70
CA PRO A 87 12.01 20.01 -28.48
C PRO A 87 12.95 19.09 -27.69
N ASP A 88 13.26 19.42 -26.43
CA ASP A 88 14.21 18.69 -25.59
C ASP A 88 13.53 17.85 -24.48
N VAL A 89 12.19 17.82 -24.44
CA VAL A 89 11.41 17.10 -23.43
C VAL A 89 10.96 15.74 -23.97
N LEU A 90 11.21 14.69 -23.17
CA LEU A 90 10.79 13.32 -23.49
C LEU A 90 9.45 12.99 -22.82
N ARG A 91 9.34 13.27 -21.52
CA ARG A 91 8.16 12.96 -20.70
C ARG A 91 7.95 14.02 -19.63
N VAL A 92 6.71 14.18 -19.20
CA VAL A 92 6.30 15.12 -18.16
C VAL A 92 5.31 14.41 -17.25
N TRP A 93 5.47 14.57 -15.95
CA TRP A 93 4.58 14.06 -14.93
C TRP A 93 4.20 15.18 -13.95
N PRO A 94 3.03 15.11 -13.30
CA PRO A 94 2.80 15.91 -12.11
C PRO A 94 3.82 15.54 -11.01
N ASN A 95 4.18 16.51 -10.18
CA ASN A 95 4.86 16.21 -8.91
C ASN A 95 3.81 15.92 -7.84
N ASP A 96 3.74 14.68 -7.38
CA ASP A 96 2.73 14.25 -6.42
C ASP A 96 3.27 14.31 -4.99
N ARG A 97 2.42 14.71 -4.05
CA ARG A 97 2.66 14.55 -2.62
C ARG A 97 2.48 13.08 -2.24
N VAL A 98 3.42 12.57 -1.48
CA VAL A 98 3.43 11.19 -0.98
C VAL A 98 3.40 11.22 0.53
N THR A 99 2.42 10.54 1.13
CA THR A 99 2.25 10.50 2.59
C THR A 99 2.81 9.21 3.16
N LEU A 100 3.43 9.28 4.33
CA LEU A 100 3.74 8.11 5.12
C LEU A 100 2.44 7.52 5.67
N ALA A 101 2.24 6.20 5.53
CA ALA A 101 1.05 5.56 6.07
C ALA A 101 1.00 5.75 7.60
N PRO A 102 -0.17 6.04 8.19
CA PRO A 102 -0.27 6.26 9.62
C PRO A 102 0.05 4.96 10.36
N ILE A 103 1.09 4.99 11.20
CA ILE A 103 1.50 3.88 12.05
C ILE A 103 1.46 4.34 13.50
N LYS A 104 0.95 3.49 14.38
CA LYS A 104 0.89 3.74 15.83
C LYS A 104 1.97 2.91 16.51
N PRO A 105 3.15 3.49 16.81
CA PRO A 105 4.20 2.75 17.48
C PRO A 105 3.81 2.44 18.93
N GLN A 106 4.09 1.22 19.36
CA GLN A 106 4.11 0.86 20.77
C GLN A 106 5.56 0.92 21.26
N VAL A 107 5.92 2.03 21.89
CA VAL A 107 7.30 2.33 22.28
C VAL A 107 7.67 1.56 23.54
N ILE A 108 8.86 0.97 23.52
CA ILE A 108 9.48 0.20 24.60
C ILE A 108 10.80 0.89 24.95
N ASN A 109 10.95 1.28 26.22
CA ASN A 109 12.12 1.99 26.70
C ASN A 109 13.31 1.04 26.87
N GLY A 110 14.33 1.19 26.01
CA GLY A 110 15.51 0.32 25.98
C GLY A 110 15.27 -1.13 25.52
N LEU A 111 16.34 -1.93 25.52
CA LEU A 111 16.28 -3.33 25.08
C LEU A 111 15.69 -4.21 26.20
N PRO A 112 14.68 -5.05 25.94
CA PRO A 112 14.18 -5.99 26.93
C PRO A 112 15.21 -7.05 27.34
N ASP A 113 15.27 -7.38 28.62
CA ASP A 113 16.28 -8.31 29.18
C ASP A 113 16.13 -9.76 28.68
N ASN A 114 14.91 -10.19 28.35
CA ASN A 114 14.58 -11.58 27.99
C ASN A 114 13.60 -11.67 26.81
N LEU A 115 13.88 -10.92 25.74
CA LEU A 115 13.03 -10.92 24.55
C LEU A 115 13.04 -12.29 23.84
N ASN A 116 12.01 -13.10 24.06
CA ASN A 116 11.81 -14.36 23.32
C ASN A 116 10.97 -14.12 22.06
N TYR A 117 11.52 -13.35 21.11
CA TYR A 117 10.84 -12.98 19.87
C TYR A 117 11.78 -13.10 18.68
N THR A 118 11.30 -13.75 17.62
CA THR A 118 11.99 -13.71 16.32
C THR A 118 11.02 -13.97 15.17
N THR A 119 11.23 -13.23 14.09
CA THR A 119 10.53 -13.40 12.81
C THR A 119 11.33 -14.25 11.81
N HIS A 120 12.50 -14.75 12.23
CA HIS A 120 13.51 -15.35 11.34
C HIS A 120 13.30 -16.84 11.07
N ASN A 121 12.50 -17.51 11.90
CA ASN A 121 12.31 -18.97 11.81
C ASN A 121 11.52 -19.37 10.56
N VAL A 122 10.44 -18.65 10.24
CA VAL A 122 9.53 -18.99 9.12
C VAL A 122 10.17 -18.80 7.75
N THR A 123 11.04 -17.81 7.61
CA THR A 123 11.72 -17.48 6.35
C THR A 123 13.04 -18.22 6.19
N GLY A 124 13.51 -18.91 7.23
CA GLY A 124 14.80 -19.61 7.23
C GLY A 124 16.02 -18.72 7.49
N VAL A 125 15.84 -17.44 7.84
CA VAL A 125 16.94 -16.53 8.24
C VAL A 125 17.73 -17.11 9.42
N SER A 126 17.05 -17.71 10.41
CA SER A 126 17.73 -18.35 11.56
C SER A 126 18.70 -19.46 11.13
N LYS A 127 18.40 -20.18 10.04
CA LYS A 127 19.29 -21.22 9.49
C LYS A 127 20.55 -20.61 8.87
N LEU A 128 20.41 -19.46 8.21
CA LEU A 128 21.53 -18.72 7.61
C LEU A 128 22.45 -18.12 8.67
N HIS A 129 21.86 -17.52 9.71
CA HIS A 129 22.60 -17.04 10.89
C HIS A 129 23.37 -18.18 11.56
N ALA A 130 22.74 -19.34 11.79
CA ALA A 130 23.41 -20.52 12.34
C ALA A 130 24.57 -21.03 11.45
N SER A 131 24.54 -20.69 10.16
CA SER A 131 25.60 -21.01 9.18
C SER A 131 26.66 -19.91 9.05
N GLY A 132 26.58 -18.84 9.84
CA GLY A 132 27.53 -17.72 9.83
C GLY A 132 27.31 -16.68 8.73
N ILE A 133 26.14 -16.66 8.09
CA ILE A 133 25.79 -15.70 7.04
C ILE A 133 24.97 -14.57 7.68
N TYR A 134 25.55 -13.38 7.77
CA TYR A 134 24.96 -12.21 8.43
C TYR A 134 24.87 -10.96 7.55
N GLY A 135 25.16 -11.09 6.25
CA GLY A 135 25.07 -10.00 5.27
C GLY A 135 26.30 -9.10 5.16
N LYS A 136 27.47 -9.59 5.59
CA LYS A 136 28.73 -8.86 5.53
C LYS A 136 29.05 -8.35 4.13
N GLY A 137 29.35 -7.06 4.03
CA GLY A 137 29.76 -6.43 2.76
C GLY A 137 28.60 -5.97 1.89
N ALA A 138 27.36 -6.24 2.27
CA ALA A 138 26.19 -5.64 1.64
C ALA A 138 26.06 -4.17 2.01
N LYS A 139 25.74 -3.31 1.03
CA LYS A 139 25.33 -1.92 1.25
C LYS A 139 23.84 -1.75 0.99
N VAL A 140 23.09 -1.28 1.97
CA VAL A 140 21.64 -1.10 1.88
C VAL A 140 21.28 0.37 2.11
N GLY A 141 20.69 1.01 1.11
CA GLY A 141 20.10 2.34 1.20
C GLY A 141 18.69 2.30 1.76
N VAL A 142 18.42 3.09 2.80
CA VAL A 142 17.12 3.21 3.47
C VAL A 142 16.56 4.59 3.14
N VAL A 143 15.53 4.65 2.29
CA VAL A 143 14.82 5.89 1.93
C VAL A 143 13.58 6.00 2.82
N ASP A 144 13.63 6.87 3.83
CA ASP A 144 12.63 6.93 4.91
C ASP A 144 12.69 8.26 5.70
N THR A 145 12.20 8.32 6.94
CA THR A 145 12.21 9.51 7.82
C THR A 145 13.59 9.85 8.39
N GLY A 146 14.63 9.13 7.96
CA GLY A 146 16.00 9.21 8.49
C GLY A 146 16.37 8.01 9.34
N THR A 147 17.48 8.08 10.07
CA THR A 147 17.87 7.03 11.02
C THR A 147 18.46 7.63 12.27
N TRP A 148 17.99 7.22 13.45
CA TRP A 148 18.62 7.51 14.73
C TRP A 148 19.89 6.67 14.88
N TYR A 149 20.92 7.03 14.12
CA TYR A 149 22.17 6.28 13.99
C TYR A 149 22.97 6.17 15.31
N ASN A 150 22.66 7.03 16.30
CA ASN A 150 23.20 6.94 17.66
C ASN A 150 22.66 5.73 18.45
N HIS A 151 21.67 5.02 17.93
CA HIS A 151 21.17 3.79 18.52
C HIS A 151 22.28 2.73 18.59
N THR A 152 22.52 2.13 19.76
CA THR A 152 23.63 1.18 19.97
C THR A 152 23.53 -0.05 19.07
N ALA A 153 22.32 -0.60 18.91
CA ALA A 153 22.05 -1.70 17.97
C ALA A 153 22.30 -1.33 16.49
N LEU A 154 22.32 -0.03 16.17
CA LEU A 154 22.64 0.50 14.84
C LEU A 154 24.09 1.02 14.74
N GLY A 155 24.96 0.64 15.69
CA GLY A 155 26.39 0.96 15.64
C GLY A 155 26.79 2.25 16.36
N GLY A 156 25.84 3.04 16.86
CA GLY A 156 26.11 4.17 17.76
C GLY A 156 26.83 5.37 17.13
N GLY A 157 26.65 5.61 15.83
CA GLY A 157 27.19 6.78 15.15
C GLY A 157 26.95 6.77 13.63
N PHE A 158 27.35 7.87 12.98
CA PHE A 158 27.16 8.11 11.55
C PHE A 158 28.48 8.37 10.83
N GLY A 159 28.59 7.86 9.61
CA GLY A 159 29.71 8.12 8.71
C GLY A 159 30.71 6.95 8.62
N PRO A 160 31.84 7.15 7.92
CA PRO A 160 32.79 6.08 7.63
C PRO A 160 33.26 5.33 8.88
N GLY A 161 33.11 4.00 8.88
CA GLY A 161 33.47 3.13 10.00
C GLY A 161 32.34 2.79 10.95
N PHE A 162 31.20 3.48 10.86
CA PHE A 162 29.96 3.09 11.53
C PHE A 162 29.11 2.16 10.66
N LYS A 163 28.08 1.55 11.26
CA LYS A 163 27.10 0.75 10.52
C LYS A 163 26.25 1.60 9.61
N VAL A 164 25.80 2.77 10.06
CA VAL A 164 25.22 3.80 9.19
C VAL A 164 26.36 4.61 8.62
N ALA A 165 26.89 4.17 7.47
CA ALA A 165 28.17 4.62 6.94
C ALA A 165 28.09 5.91 6.11
N GLY A 166 26.88 6.27 5.64
CA GLY A 166 26.63 7.43 4.81
C GLY A 166 25.13 7.69 4.67
N GLY A 167 24.78 8.65 3.81
CA GLY A 167 23.41 9.12 3.71
C GLY A 167 23.32 10.60 3.37
N TYR A 168 22.10 11.13 3.36
CA TYR A 168 21.81 12.55 3.14
C TYR A 168 20.39 12.89 3.61
N ASP A 169 20.20 14.13 4.09
CA ASP A 169 18.88 14.70 4.36
C ASP A 169 18.44 15.59 3.20
N PHE A 170 17.34 15.22 2.54
CA PHE A 170 16.80 15.92 1.37
C PHE A 170 15.80 17.02 1.73
N VAL A 171 15.44 17.17 2.99
CA VAL A 171 14.28 17.97 3.40
C VAL A 171 14.54 18.85 4.62
N GLY A 172 15.46 18.47 5.49
CA GLY A 172 15.75 19.15 6.75
C GLY A 172 14.65 18.94 7.79
N ASP A 173 14.68 19.76 8.84
CA ASP A 173 13.82 19.62 10.03
C ASP A 173 12.58 20.54 10.01
N GLY A 174 12.34 21.25 8.91
CA GLY A 174 11.29 22.26 8.78
C GLY A 174 9.87 21.72 8.59
N TYR A 175 8.97 22.61 8.18
CA TYR A 175 7.54 22.30 7.96
C TYR A 175 7.12 22.46 6.49
N TRP A 176 7.81 21.78 5.55
CA TRP A 176 7.35 21.71 4.15
C TRP A 176 5.88 21.26 4.08
N PRO A 177 5.04 21.72 3.12
CA PRO A 177 5.29 22.77 2.13
C PRO A 177 5.07 24.19 2.67
N SER A 178 4.76 24.37 3.96
CA SER A 178 4.59 25.71 4.54
C SER A 178 5.92 26.47 4.66
N GLU A 179 7.03 25.73 4.67
CA GLU A 179 8.40 26.22 4.62
C GLU A 179 9.19 25.51 3.51
N ASP A 180 10.21 26.18 2.98
CA ASP A 180 11.12 25.56 2.01
C ASP A 180 11.93 24.43 2.67
N LYS A 181 12.22 23.38 1.90
CA LYS A 181 13.13 22.30 2.32
C LYS A 181 14.53 22.87 2.60
N THR A 182 15.21 22.36 3.62
CA THR A 182 16.58 22.77 3.98
C THR A 182 17.52 21.55 4.03
N PRO A 183 17.90 20.99 2.86
CA PRO A 183 18.72 19.78 2.79
C PRO A 183 20.10 19.95 3.43
N ASP A 184 20.60 18.91 4.09
CA ASP A 184 21.92 18.86 4.71
C ASP A 184 22.49 17.43 4.80
N ASP A 185 23.68 17.28 5.38
CA ASP A 185 24.40 16.01 5.46
C ASP A 185 23.98 15.12 6.65
N ASP A 186 23.00 15.52 7.48
CA ASP A 186 22.60 14.83 8.71
C ASP A 186 21.20 14.16 8.59
N PRO A 187 21.13 12.88 8.20
CA PRO A 187 19.86 12.16 8.03
C PRO A 187 19.27 11.67 9.37
N LEU A 188 19.41 12.45 10.45
CA LEU A 188 18.91 12.08 11.76
C LEU A 188 17.37 12.01 11.75
N ASP A 189 16.85 10.89 12.25
CA ASP A 189 15.41 10.64 12.31
C ASP A 189 14.73 11.47 13.41
N GLN A 190 13.60 12.07 13.06
CA GLN A 190 12.75 12.83 14.00
C GLN A 190 11.37 12.20 14.21
N ILE A 191 11.03 11.16 13.44
CA ILE A 191 9.72 10.50 13.47
C ILE A 191 9.85 9.09 14.09
N GLY A 192 10.92 8.38 13.79
CA GLY A 192 11.23 7.04 14.33
C GLY A 192 10.93 5.89 13.38
N HIS A 193 10.17 6.12 12.31
CA HIS A 193 9.80 5.09 11.34
C HIS A 193 11.03 4.55 10.59
N GLY A 194 11.88 5.44 10.06
CA GLY A 194 13.11 5.04 9.36
C GLY A 194 14.12 4.34 10.27
N THR A 195 14.19 4.71 11.55
CA THR A 195 14.96 3.97 12.55
C THR A 195 14.44 2.56 12.75
N HIS A 196 13.13 2.36 12.78
CA HIS A 196 12.49 1.04 12.88
C HIS A 196 12.81 0.17 11.67
N VAL A 197 12.68 0.74 10.47
CA VAL A 197 13.04 0.11 9.18
C VAL A 197 14.51 -0.30 9.16
N ALA A 198 15.43 0.59 9.56
CA ALA A 198 16.86 0.30 9.62
C ALA A 198 17.19 -0.87 10.58
N GLY A 199 16.49 -0.95 11.71
CA GLY A 199 16.67 -2.03 12.68
C GLY A 199 16.27 -3.40 12.16
N ILE A 200 15.17 -3.50 11.41
CA ILE A 200 14.71 -4.75 10.80
C ILE A 200 15.79 -5.32 9.87
N ILE A 201 16.50 -4.45 9.16
CA ILE A 201 17.57 -4.83 8.24
C ILE A 201 18.80 -5.28 9.03
N ALA A 202 19.36 -4.42 9.88
CA ALA A 202 20.75 -4.58 10.30
C ALA A 202 21.03 -4.34 11.79
N ALA A 203 20.02 -4.27 12.65
CA ALA A 203 20.25 -4.16 14.09
C ALA A 203 21.05 -5.36 14.63
N LYS A 204 21.94 -5.08 15.58
CA LYS A 204 22.68 -6.10 16.34
C LYS A 204 22.69 -5.72 17.81
N ALA A 205 21.83 -6.38 18.59
CA ALA A 205 21.78 -6.30 20.04
C ALA A 205 22.04 -7.69 20.66
N ASP A 206 22.22 -7.76 21.98
CA ASP A 206 22.56 -9.01 22.66
C ASP A 206 21.40 -10.04 22.62
N ALA A 207 20.16 -9.59 22.79
CA ALA A 207 18.96 -10.43 22.83
C ALA A 207 18.19 -10.51 21.50
N TRP A 208 18.53 -9.66 20.51
CA TRP A 208 17.78 -9.56 19.27
C TRP A 208 18.63 -9.00 18.12
N THR A 209 18.36 -9.44 16.90
CA THR A 209 19.03 -8.96 15.69
C THR A 209 18.04 -8.74 14.56
N GLY A 210 18.38 -7.83 13.65
CA GLY A 210 17.75 -7.75 12.34
C GLY A 210 18.16 -8.90 11.42
N VAL A 211 17.65 -8.88 10.19
CA VAL A 211 17.83 -9.95 9.20
C VAL A 211 19.30 -10.12 8.76
N ALA A 212 20.02 -9.01 8.57
CA ALA A 212 21.41 -8.96 8.08
C ALA A 212 22.27 -8.04 8.99
N PRO A 213 22.61 -8.49 10.21
CA PRO A 213 23.25 -7.64 11.22
C PRO A 213 24.69 -7.20 10.90
N GLU A 214 25.31 -7.71 9.83
CA GLU A 214 26.62 -7.27 9.33
C GLU A 214 26.54 -6.43 8.04
N ALA A 215 25.34 -6.10 7.57
CA ALA A 215 25.15 -5.16 6.47
C ALA A 215 25.52 -3.72 6.90
N THR A 216 25.97 -2.93 5.93
CA THR A 216 26.22 -1.50 6.05
C THR A 216 25.01 -0.73 5.53
N LEU A 217 24.55 0.27 6.28
CA LEU A 217 23.39 1.08 5.95
C LEU A 217 23.80 2.45 5.42
N TYR A 218 22.98 2.99 4.51
CA TYR A 218 23.01 4.38 4.05
C TYR A 218 21.62 4.98 4.30
N SER A 219 21.53 6.11 4.99
CA SER A 219 20.25 6.70 5.40
C SER A 219 19.88 7.90 4.52
N TYR A 220 18.76 7.84 3.82
CA TYR A 220 18.26 8.91 2.96
C TYR A 220 16.96 9.44 3.55
N LYS A 221 17.04 10.57 4.25
CA LYS A 221 15.90 11.21 4.90
C LYS A 221 15.10 12.02 3.91
N VAL A 222 13.83 11.64 3.72
CA VAL A 222 12.91 12.27 2.74
C VAL A 222 11.67 12.88 3.39
N PHE A 223 11.52 12.78 4.70
CA PHE A 223 10.46 13.42 5.46
C PHE A 223 11.04 14.42 6.45
N THR A 224 10.38 15.56 6.60
CA THR A 224 10.72 16.51 7.67
C THR A 224 10.17 15.99 9.00
N SER A 225 9.86 16.88 9.94
CA SER A 225 9.00 16.56 11.09
C SER A 225 7.54 16.21 10.71
N GLN A 226 7.20 16.28 9.42
CA GLN A 226 5.88 16.02 8.86
C GLN A 226 5.81 14.66 8.15
N ASP A 227 4.63 14.04 8.10
CA ASP A 227 4.38 12.72 7.53
C ASP A 227 4.20 12.71 6.01
N TYR A 228 4.80 13.67 5.30
CA TYR A 228 4.67 13.77 3.85
C TYR A 228 5.92 14.32 3.16
N THR A 229 6.09 13.87 1.92
CA THR A 229 7.17 14.21 1.00
C THR A 229 6.59 14.39 -0.41
N ASP A 230 7.43 14.48 -1.42
CA ASP A 230 7.01 14.54 -2.82
C ASP A 230 7.84 13.64 -3.74
N THR A 231 7.32 13.46 -4.96
CA THR A 231 7.94 12.61 -5.98
C THR A 231 9.33 13.11 -6.38
N GLU A 232 9.53 14.44 -6.42
CA GLU A 232 10.85 15.05 -6.64
C GLU A 232 11.89 14.56 -5.64
N THR A 233 11.61 14.68 -4.34
CA THR A 233 12.51 14.27 -3.26
C THR A 233 12.83 12.77 -3.33
N LEU A 234 11.82 11.93 -3.60
CA LEU A 234 12.01 10.48 -3.72
C LEU A 234 12.92 10.11 -4.91
N ILE A 235 12.77 10.80 -6.05
CA ILE A 235 13.68 10.63 -7.20
C ILE A 235 15.10 11.02 -6.79
N ASP A 236 15.29 12.19 -6.17
CA ASP A 236 16.63 12.67 -5.77
C ASP A 236 17.33 11.69 -4.82
N ALA A 237 16.59 11.12 -3.86
CA ALA A 237 17.10 10.11 -2.93
C ALA A 237 17.54 8.82 -3.64
N PHE A 238 16.77 8.35 -4.63
CA PHE A 238 17.12 7.16 -5.41
C PHE A 238 18.35 7.41 -6.30
N LEU A 239 18.47 8.60 -6.88
CA LEU A 239 19.66 8.98 -7.64
C LEU A 239 20.90 9.06 -6.76
N ARG A 240 20.79 9.62 -5.55
CA ARG A 240 21.89 9.61 -4.58
C ARG A 240 22.27 8.19 -4.16
N ALA A 241 21.31 7.30 -3.98
CA ALA A 241 21.58 5.90 -3.66
C ALA A 241 22.39 5.20 -4.76
N TYR A 242 22.13 5.53 -6.03
CA TYR A 242 22.94 5.07 -7.15
C TYR A 242 24.39 5.61 -7.06
N ASP A 243 24.56 6.89 -6.77
CA ASP A 243 25.88 7.54 -6.66
C ASP A 243 26.69 7.02 -5.47
N ASP A 244 26.03 6.65 -4.36
CA ASP A 244 26.66 6.06 -3.18
C ASP A 244 26.99 4.54 -3.38
N GLU A 245 26.69 4.00 -4.55
CA GLU A 245 26.98 2.62 -4.99
C GLU A 245 26.42 1.57 -4.01
N VAL A 246 25.18 1.74 -3.56
CA VAL A 246 24.50 0.71 -2.75
C VAL A 246 24.11 -0.50 -3.60
N ASP A 247 23.97 -1.68 -2.98
CA ASP A 247 23.52 -2.90 -3.67
C ASP A 247 21.99 -3.04 -3.65
N VAL A 248 21.36 -2.50 -2.61
CA VAL A 248 19.92 -2.57 -2.36
C VAL A 248 19.40 -1.19 -1.94
N VAL A 249 18.27 -0.78 -2.48
CA VAL A 249 17.47 0.35 -1.99
C VAL A 249 16.15 -0.18 -1.45
N THR A 250 15.80 0.22 -0.24
CA THR A 250 14.50 -0.07 0.36
C THR A 250 13.78 1.23 0.70
N ALA A 251 12.50 1.31 0.34
CA ALA A 251 11.64 2.45 0.64
C ALA A 251 10.32 1.96 1.23
N SER A 252 10.07 2.27 2.50
CA SER A 252 8.83 1.92 3.20
C SER A 252 7.81 3.05 3.09
N ILE A 253 7.61 3.50 1.85
CA ILE A 253 6.85 4.69 1.46
C ILE A 253 6.00 4.32 0.25
N GLY A 254 4.80 4.88 0.16
CA GLY A 254 3.94 4.75 -1.00
C GLY A 254 2.61 5.46 -0.78
N SER A 255 1.87 5.67 -1.85
CA SER A 255 0.50 6.14 -1.82
C SER A 255 -0.30 5.41 -2.89
N ALA A 256 -1.63 5.41 -2.77
CA ALA A 256 -2.47 4.84 -3.81
C ALA A 256 -2.16 5.51 -5.17
N GLY A 257 -2.11 4.73 -6.25
CA GLY A 257 -1.88 5.26 -7.61
C GLY A 257 -0.78 4.52 -8.35
N GLY A 258 -0.64 3.21 -8.09
CA GLY A 258 0.45 2.36 -8.54
C GLY A 258 0.48 2.05 -10.04
N TRP A 259 0.71 3.08 -10.85
CA TRP A 259 1.02 2.96 -12.27
C TRP A 259 2.53 2.81 -12.45
N SER A 260 2.93 1.81 -13.25
CA SER A 260 4.35 1.56 -13.55
C SER A 260 5.02 2.72 -14.31
N THR A 261 4.22 3.57 -14.96
CA THR A 261 4.63 4.77 -15.70
C THR A 261 4.76 6.01 -14.82
N HIS A 262 4.52 5.91 -13.51
CA HIS A 262 4.77 7.01 -12.57
C HIS A 262 6.26 7.38 -12.53
N ALA A 263 6.60 8.65 -12.39
CA ALA A 263 7.99 9.13 -12.49
C ALA A 263 8.94 8.41 -11.50
N TRP A 264 8.50 8.20 -10.27
CA TRP A 264 9.32 7.49 -9.28
C TRP A 264 9.44 5.99 -9.58
N ALA A 265 8.35 5.36 -10.03
CA ALA A 265 8.35 3.96 -10.45
C ALA A 265 9.30 3.70 -11.63
N GLU A 266 9.35 4.63 -12.60
CA GLU A 266 10.26 4.61 -13.74
C GLU A 266 11.74 4.72 -13.31
N VAL A 267 12.06 5.66 -12.42
CA VAL A 267 13.42 5.81 -11.88
C VAL A 267 13.82 4.57 -11.08
N ALA A 268 12.95 4.05 -10.23
CA ALA A 268 13.16 2.83 -9.47
C ALA A 268 13.42 1.62 -10.38
N SER A 269 12.68 1.49 -11.49
CA SER A 269 12.87 0.43 -12.49
C SER A 269 14.27 0.49 -13.11
N ARG A 270 14.75 1.70 -13.43
CA ARG A 270 16.08 1.91 -14.02
C ARG A 270 17.24 1.64 -13.05
N LEU A 271 17.03 1.87 -11.75
CA LEU A 271 18.01 1.45 -10.73
C LEU A 271 18.22 -0.08 -10.77
N VAL A 272 17.13 -0.84 -10.95
CA VAL A 272 17.20 -2.30 -11.09
C VAL A 272 17.98 -2.70 -12.34
N ASP A 273 17.76 -2.03 -13.46
CA ASP A 273 18.51 -2.28 -14.71
C ASP A 273 20.00 -1.97 -14.60
N GLU A 274 20.38 -1.09 -13.68
CA GLU A 274 21.77 -0.81 -13.37
C GLU A 274 22.37 -1.75 -12.31
N GLY A 275 21.58 -2.66 -11.75
CA GLY A 275 22.04 -3.69 -10.80
C GLY A 275 21.85 -3.33 -9.33
N ILE A 276 20.98 -2.37 -9.00
CA ILE A 276 20.57 -2.08 -7.62
C ILE A 276 19.22 -2.75 -7.38
N LEU A 277 19.13 -3.68 -6.43
CA LEU A 277 17.85 -4.27 -6.09
C LEU A 277 16.97 -3.24 -5.39
N VAL A 278 15.72 -3.08 -5.81
CA VAL A 278 14.78 -2.11 -5.21
C VAL A 278 13.59 -2.85 -4.58
N THR A 279 13.34 -2.57 -3.30
CA THR A 279 12.16 -3.07 -2.55
C THR A 279 11.32 -1.88 -2.07
N ILE A 280 10.01 -1.90 -2.35
CA ILE A 280 9.07 -0.84 -1.95
C ILE A 280 7.82 -1.45 -1.32
N ALA A 281 7.29 -0.83 -0.27
CA ALA A 281 6.07 -1.26 0.40
C ALA A 281 4.85 -1.25 -0.55
N ASN A 282 4.06 -2.33 -0.53
CA ASN A 282 2.90 -2.43 -1.42
C ASN A 282 1.68 -1.63 -0.93
N GLY A 283 1.70 -1.11 0.30
CA GLY A 283 0.61 -0.29 0.85
C GLY A 283 -0.19 -0.99 1.96
N ASN A 284 -0.95 -0.20 2.72
CA ASN A 284 -1.71 -0.65 3.90
C ASN A 284 -3.23 -0.42 3.75
N SER A 285 -3.72 -0.25 2.52
CA SER A 285 -5.14 -0.04 2.20
C SER A 285 -5.83 -1.31 1.69
N GLY A 286 -5.51 -2.46 2.30
CA GLY A 286 -6.08 -3.76 1.94
C GLY A 286 -7.61 -3.80 2.00
N ASP A 287 -8.23 -3.00 2.86
CA ASP A 287 -9.68 -2.85 2.98
C ASP A 287 -10.36 -2.39 1.67
N GLN A 288 -9.62 -1.69 0.80
CA GLN A 288 -10.10 -1.24 -0.51
C GLN A 288 -10.30 -2.38 -1.51
N GLY A 289 -9.84 -3.60 -1.19
CA GLY A 289 -9.94 -4.78 -2.04
C GLY A 289 -8.98 -4.75 -3.23
N PRO A 290 -9.20 -5.61 -4.26
CA PRO A 290 -8.27 -5.78 -5.38
C PRO A 290 -8.09 -4.49 -6.17
N VAL A 291 -7.07 -4.40 -7.03
CA VAL A 291 -6.82 -3.28 -7.96
C VAL A 291 -6.65 -1.91 -7.30
N TYR A 292 -5.87 -1.89 -6.23
CA TYR A 292 -5.52 -0.67 -5.51
C TYR A 292 -4.02 -0.68 -5.31
N GLY A 293 -3.24 -0.36 -6.35
CA GLY A 293 -1.77 -0.46 -6.28
C GLY A 293 -1.11 0.78 -5.67
N SER A 294 0.08 0.59 -5.12
CA SER A 294 0.92 1.65 -4.52
C SER A 294 1.93 2.25 -5.51
N THR A 295 2.14 3.57 -5.43
CA THR A 295 3.16 4.30 -6.18
C THR A 295 4.57 3.81 -5.85
N GLY A 296 5.48 3.89 -6.81
CA GLY A 296 6.84 3.37 -6.68
C GLY A 296 6.92 1.84 -6.78
N SER A 297 6.22 1.11 -5.91
CA SER A 297 6.23 -0.37 -5.86
C SER A 297 5.73 -1.01 -7.15
N SER A 298 4.87 -0.31 -7.90
CA SER A 298 4.39 -0.65 -9.25
C SER A 298 5.45 -0.57 -10.35
N GLY A 299 6.67 -0.11 -10.05
CA GLY A 299 7.79 -0.10 -10.99
C GLY A 299 8.09 -1.48 -11.58
N THR A 300 8.53 -1.48 -12.83
CA THR A 300 8.96 -2.70 -13.53
C THR A 300 10.21 -3.24 -12.86
N ASN A 301 10.24 -4.54 -12.55
CA ASN A 301 11.31 -5.21 -11.82
C ASN A 301 11.58 -4.72 -10.38
N VAL A 302 10.88 -3.69 -9.90
CA VAL A 302 10.84 -3.35 -8.47
C VAL A 302 10.11 -4.46 -7.72
N ILE A 303 10.54 -4.78 -6.51
CA ILE A 303 9.86 -5.76 -5.65
C ILE A 303 8.88 -5.01 -4.74
N GLY A 304 7.58 -5.12 -5.04
CA GLY A 304 6.50 -4.74 -4.13
C GLY A 304 6.32 -5.80 -3.05
N VAL A 305 6.29 -5.40 -1.78
CA VAL A 305 6.27 -6.34 -0.65
C VAL A 305 4.96 -6.28 0.13
N ALA A 306 4.28 -7.42 0.21
CA ALA A 306 3.09 -7.65 1.03
C ALA A 306 3.45 -7.97 2.49
N SER A 307 2.51 -7.74 3.40
CA SER A 307 2.67 -8.01 4.83
C SER A 307 2.02 -9.33 5.25
N VAL A 308 2.71 -10.07 6.11
CA VAL A 308 2.26 -11.32 6.71
C VAL A 308 2.41 -11.26 8.22
N GLU A 309 1.44 -11.88 8.89
CA GLU A 309 1.42 -12.06 10.33
C GLU A 309 2.57 -12.94 10.82
N THR A 310 3.19 -12.53 11.92
CA THR A 310 4.36 -13.20 12.48
C THR A 310 3.99 -14.35 13.41
N ASN A 311 4.88 -15.34 13.57
CA ASN A 311 4.58 -16.51 14.42
C ASN A 311 4.49 -16.20 15.91
N VAL A 312 5.17 -15.15 16.35
CA VAL A 312 5.23 -14.75 17.74
C VAL A 312 4.93 -13.26 17.78
N PHE A 313 4.03 -12.83 18.64
CA PHE A 313 3.81 -11.42 18.92
C PHE A 313 4.45 -11.02 20.24
N PRO A 314 5.09 -9.83 20.30
CA PRO A 314 5.51 -9.26 21.55
C PRO A 314 4.30 -8.60 22.24
N GLU A 315 3.92 -9.08 23.42
CA GLU A 315 2.87 -8.46 24.26
C GLU A 315 3.44 -7.94 25.57
N PHE A 316 2.84 -6.88 26.10
CA PHE A 316 3.25 -6.31 27.39
C PHE A 316 2.81 -7.24 28.52
N PRO A 317 3.65 -7.50 29.53
CA PRO A 317 3.30 -8.43 30.60
C PRO A 317 2.45 -7.78 31.70
N PHE A 318 1.56 -8.56 32.29
CA PHE A 318 1.01 -8.30 33.62
C PHE A 318 0.92 -9.61 34.42
N GLY A 319 1.06 -9.53 35.74
CA GLY A 319 0.88 -10.67 36.62
C GLY A 319 -0.60 -11.01 36.81
N ALA A 320 -0.94 -12.29 36.88
CA ALA A 320 -2.28 -12.75 37.19
C ALA A 320 -2.26 -13.88 38.23
N ASN A 321 -3.08 -13.74 39.26
CA ASN A 321 -3.21 -14.72 40.33
C ASN A 321 -4.58 -15.40 40.26
N PHE A 322 -4.58 -16.69 39.94
CA PHE A 322 -5.76 -17.54 39.91
C PHE A 322 -5.92 -18.24 41.26
N THR A 323 -6.93 -17.84 42.04
CA THR A 323 -7.18 -18.35 43.39
C THR A 323 -8.44 -19.21 43.43
N LEU A 324 -8.31 -20.48 43.86
CA LEU A 324 -9.44 -21.39 44.09
C LEU A 324 -9.35 -21.99 45.50
N GLY A 325 -10.23 -21.57 46.39
CA GLY A 325 -10.10 -21.89 47.82
C GLY A 325 -8.82 -21.30 48.40
N ASP A 326 -7.96 -22.14 48.98
CA ASP A 326 -6.66 -21.74 49.56
C ASP A 326 -5.48 -21.86 48.57
N VAL A 327 -5.72 -22.33 47.34
CA VAL A 327 -4.68 -22.52 46.33
C VAL A 327 -4.59 -21.28 45.45
N VAL A 328 -3.40 -20.66 45.40
CA VAL A 328 -3.07 -19.56 44.51
C VAL A 328 -2.09 -20.05 43.47
N ASN A 329 -2.42 -19.88 42.20
CA ASN A 329 -1.53 -20.13 41.07
C ASN A 329 -1.24 -18.81 40.36
N SER A 330 0.03 -18.41 40.34
CA SER A 330 0.49 -17.16 39.75
C SER A 330 1.08 -17.41 38.37
N THR A 331 0.73 -16.56 37.41
CA THR A 331 1.27 -16.58 36.05
C THR A 331 1.49 -15.16 35.53
N THR A 332 2.22 -15.03 34.43
CA THR A 332 2.31 -13.78 33.66
C THR A 332 1.48 -13.94 32.39
N LEU A 333 0.68 -12.92 32.09
CA LEU A 333 -0.18 -12.84 30.92
C LEU A 333 0.24 -11.63 30.06
N GLY A 334 -0.08 -11.68 28.77
CA GLY A 334 0.13 -10.59 27.83
C GLY A 334 -1.11 -9.70 27.71
N TYR A 335 -0.88 -8.41 27.51
CA TYR A 335 -1.92 -7.46 27.16
C TYR A 335 -1.41 -6.41 26.16
N LEU A 336 -2.34 -5.88 25.38
CA LEU A 336 -2.12 -4.86 24.36
C LEU A 336 -2.84 -3.56 24.79
N PRO A 337 -2.12 -2.58 25.35
CA PRO A 337 -2.71 -1.31 25.76
C PRO A 337 -3.13 -0.45 24.57
N SER A 338 -4.12 0.42 24.76
CA SER A 338 -4.52 1.41 23.77
C SER A 338 -3.44 2.48 23.54
N THR A 339 -3.25 3.36 24.52
CA THR A 339 -2.26 4.45 24.45
C THR A 339 -1.29 4.35 25.62
N ASN A 340 -1.81 4.20 26.84
CA ASN A 340 -1.02 4.15 28.07
C ASN A 340 -1.08 2.76 28.70
N TYR A 341 0.02 2.35 29.34
CA TYR A 341 0.04 1.18 30.21
C TYR A 341 -0.92 1.37 31.38
N PHE A 342 -1.43 0.25 31.91
CA PHE A 342 -2.13 0.32 33.18
C PHE A 342 -1.11 0.65 34.29
N PRO A 343 -1.45 1.53 35.25
CA PRO A 343 -0.48 2.00 36.24
C PRO A 343 0.09 0.88 37.11
N SER A 344 1.38 0.99 37.44
CA SER A 344 2.10 -0.05 38.20
C SER A 344 1.61 -0.25 39.65
N ASP A 345 0.79 0.68 40.16
CA ASP A 345 0.14 0.59 41.46
C ASP A 345 -1.21 -0.15 41.42
N VAL A 346 -1.69 -0.55 40.24
CA VAL A 346 -2.83 -1.47 40.06
C VAL A 346 -2.36 -2.90 40.39
N VAL A 347 -2.36 -3.22 41.68
CA VAL A 347 -1.90 -4.51 42.22
C VAL A 347 -3.01 -5.17 43.04
N GLY A 348 -3.31 -6.43 42.72
CA GLY A 348 -4.33 -7.23 43.41
C GLY A 348 -5.77 -6.86 43.03
N TRP A 349 -5.99 -6.06 41.98
CA TRP A 349 -7.33 -5.68 41.53
C TRP A 349 -8.04 -6.90 40.90
N PRO A 350 -9.30 -7.19 41.26
CA PRO A 350 -10.03 -8.32 40.69
C PRO A 350 -10.41 -8.06 39.23
N ILE A 351 -10.14 -9.06 38.38
CA ILE A 351 -10.66 -9.11 37.01
C ILE A 351 -12.06 -9.71 37.07
N VAL A 352 -13.06 -8.99 36.59
CA VAL A 352 -14.48 -9.34 36.73
C VAL A 352 -15.20 -9.46 35.38
N PRO A 353 -15.52 -10.69 34.94
CA PRO A 353 -16.44 -10.87 33.82
C PRO A 353 -17.84 -10.38 34.17
N LEU A 354 -18.45 -9.55 33.31
CA LEU A 354 -19.84 -9.11 33.47
C LEU A 354 -20.85 -10.07 32.83
N ALA A 355 -20.40 -10.84 31.83
CA ALA A 355 -21.13 -11.97 31.28
C ALA A 355 -20.24 -13.22 31.24
N PHE A 356 -20.89 -14.39 31.20
CA PHE A 356 -20.22 -15.70 31.13
C PHE A 356 -20.33 -16.36 29.74
N ASN A 357 -21.07 -15.74 28.82
CA ASN A 357 -21.20 -16.19 27.45
C ASN A 357 -20.06 -15.61 26.61
N THR A 358 -19.05 -16.43 26.33
CA THR A 358 -17.86 -16.02 25.58
C THR A 358 -18.08 -15.90 24.08
N SER A 359 -19.32 -16.10 23.60
CA SER A 359 -19.67 -16.03 22.19
C SER A 359 -20.58 -14.85 21.84
N ASP A 360 -20.94 -13.99 22.79
CA ASP A 360 -21.79 -12.82 22.52
C ASP A 360 -20.99 -11.69 21.86
N PRO A 361 -21.20 -11.37 20.57
CA PRO A 361 -20.48 -10.27 19.94
C PRO A 361 -21.03 -8.89 20.35
N ALA A 362 -22.19 -8.81 21.00
CA ALA A 362 -22.83 -7.55 21.40
C ALA A 362 -22.60 -7.20 22.88
N GLU A 363 -21.75 -7.94 23.60
CA GLU A 363 -21.46 -7.67 25.02
C GLU A 363 -21.02 -6.21 25.24
N ALA A 364 -21.58 -5.51 26.24
CA ALA A 364 -21.30 -4.11 26.54
C ALA A 364 -21.58 -3.09 25.40
N CYS A 365 -22.26 -3.48 24.32
CA CYS A 365 -22.66 -2.53 23.27
C CYS A 365 -23.86 -1.64 23.66
N GLU A 366 -24.66 -2.09 24.62
CA GLU A 366 -25.77 -1.34 25.19
C GLU A 366 -25.49 -0.98 26.66
N PRO A 367 -26.05 0.13 27.18
CA PRO A 367 -25.93 0.48 28.59
C PRO A 367 -26.41 -0.63 29.52
N TYR A 368 -25.67 -0.87 30.59
CA TYR A 368 -26.04 -1.87 31.59
C TYR A 368 -27.26 -1.41 32.42
N PRO A 369 -28.17 -2.32 32.82
CA PRO A 369 -29.33 -1.97 33.64
C PRO A 369 -28.94 -1.38 35.00
N GLU A 370 -29.81 -0.54 35.55
CA GLU A 370 -29.67 -0.01 36.91
C GLU A 370 -29.56 -1.15 37.93
N GLY A 371 -28.58 -1.06 38.84
CA GLY A 371 -28.27 -2.12 39.81
C GLY A 371 -27.23 -3.14 39.36
N THR A 372 -26.70 -3.01 38.14
CA THR A 372 -25.48 -3.73 37.73
C THR A 372 -24.32 -3.41 38.68
N GLN A 373 -23.42 -4.38 38.89
CA GLN A 373 -22.34 -4.29 39.86
C GLN A 373 -21.44 -3.05 39.63
N ASN A 374 -21.10 -2.35 40.72
CA ASN A 374 -20.12 -1.26 40.71
C ASN A 374 -18.69 -1.79 40.44
N LEU A 375 -17.98 -1.11 39.54
CA LEU A 375 -16.66 -1.48 39.03
C LEU A 375 -15.48 -0.68 39.62
N THR A 376 -15.72 0.25 40.55
CA THR A 376 -14.64 0.95 41.26
C THR A 376 -13.72 -0.04 41.97
N GLY A 377 -12.41 0.07 41.73
CA GLY A 377 -11.42 -0.86 42.27
C GLY A 377 -11.41 -2.24 41.59
N LYS A 378 -11.99 -2.38 40.39
CA LYS A 378 -12.06 -3.65 39.62
C LYS A 378 -11.78 -3.43 38.15
N ILE A 379 -11.40 -4.51 37.47
CA ILE A 379 -11.10 -4.50 36.03
C ILE A 379 -12.16 -5.35 35.32
N PRO A 380 -13.20 -4.76 34.68
CA PRO A 380 -14.13 -5.53 33.87
C PRO A 380 -13.40 -6.26 32.73
N LEU A 381 -13.82 -7.50 32.48
CA LEU A 381 -13.42 -8.31 31.33
C LEU A 381 -14.60 -8.48 30.38
N VAL A 382 -14.48 -7.97 29.15
CA VAL A 382 -15.56 -7.96 28.15
C VAL A 382 -15.07 -8.35 26.77
N ARG A 383 -15.89 -9.00 25.96
CA ARG A 383 -15.48 -9.47 24.62
C ARG A 383 -15.37 -8.33 23.62
N ARG A 384 -14.36 -8.35 22.76
CA ARG A 384 -14.34 -7.59 21.50
C ARG A 384 -15.51 -8.03 20.61
N GLY A 385 -16.16 -7.10 19.92
CA GLY A 385 -17.39 -7.44 19.21
C GLY A 385 -17.85 -6.42 18.17
N THR A 386 -19.16 -6.35 17.96
CA THR A 386 -19.79 -5.63 16.83
C THR A 386 -19.78 -4.12 16.96
N CYS A 387 -19.70 -3.58 18.17
CA CYS A 387 -19.58 -2.14 18.42
C CYS A 387 -18.13 -1.71 18.69
N PRO A 388 -17.77 -0.43 18.44
CA PRO A 388 -16.44 0.10 18.73
C PRO A 388 -16.03 -0.04 20.20
N PHE A 389 -14.72 -0.11 20.45
CA PHE A 389 -14.18 -0.15 21.82
C PHE A 389 -14.64 1.05 22.65
N ALA A 390 -14.66 2.25 22.07
CA ALA A 390 -15.12 3.48 22.73
C ALA A 390 -16.56 3.35 23.27
N THR A 391 -17.48 2.73 22.52
CA THR A 391 -18.85 2.50 22.97
C THR A 391 -18.90 1.57 24.19
N LYS A 392 -18.11 0.49 24.19
CA LYS A 392 -18.01 -0.42 25.34
C LYS A 392 -17.36 0.27 26.54
N GLN A 393 -16.35 1.10 26.30
CA GLN A 393 -15.67 1.91 27.32
C GLN A 393 -16.64 2.86 28.03
N GLU A 394 -17.41 3.65 27.28
CA GLU A 394 -18.42 4.57 27.84
C GLU A 394 -19.44 3.82 28.72
N ASN A 395 -19.93 2.66 28.27
CA ASN A 395 -20.90 1.87 29.02
C ASN A 395 -20.34 1.27 30.32
N LEU A 396 -19.04 0.96 30.37
CA LEU A 396 -18.35 0.42 31.55
C LEU A 396 -17.89 1.52 32.51
N GLU A 397 -17.47 2.67 31.98
CA GLU A 397 -17.17 3.87 32.75
C GLU A 397 -18.39 4.33 33.57
N ALA A 398 -19.60 4.24 32.99
CA ALA A 398 -20.85 4.52 33.68
C ALA A 398 -21.10 3.64 34.92
N LEU A 399 -20.41 2.49 35.04
CA LEU A 399 -20.44 1.61 36.22
C LEU A 399 -19.26 1.84 37.18
N GLY A 400 -18.38 2.79 36.88
CA GLY A 400 -17.22 3.18 37.69
C GLY A 400 -15.91 2.47 37.35
N ALA A 401 -15.77 1.90 36.14
CA ALA A 401 -14.51 1.29 35.70
C ALA A 401 -13.45 2.34 35.39
N GLU A 402 -12.23 2.14 35.90
CA GLU A 402 -11.05 2.99 35.60
C GLU A 402 -10.10 2.30 34.59
N TYR A 403 -10.12 0.96 34.57
CA TYR A 403 -9.27 0.13 33.72
C TYR A 403 -10.10 -1.01 33.14
N ILE A 404 -10.07 -1.22 31.82
CA ILE A 404 -10.93 -2.18 31.13
C ILE A 404 -10.09 -3.16 30.32
N LEU A 405 -10.27 -4.47 30.57
CA LEU A 405 -9.72 -5.51 29.72
C LEU A 405 -10.77 -6.00 28.73
N PHE A 406 -10.49 -5.80 27.45
CA PHE A 406 -11.15 -6.53 26.39
C PHE A 406 -10.44 -7.87 26.20
N TYR A 407 -11.16 -8.96 25.97
CA TYR A 407 -10.57 -10.16 25.38
C TYR A 407 -10.97 -10.25 23.92
N ASN A 408 -10.03 -10.68 23.08
CA ASN A 408 -10.20 -10.71 21.64
C ASN A 408 -11.30 -11.69 21.22
N ASN A 409 -11.79 -11.52 20.00
CA ASN A 409 -12.62 -12.50 19.30
C ASN A 409 -11.75 -13.32 18.34
N GLU A 410 -12.38 -14.04 17.41
CA GLU A 410 -11.74 -14.91 16.41
C GLU A 410 -11.05 -14.13 15.27
N ALA A 411 -10.85 -12.82 15.44
CA ALA A 411 -10.20 -11.95 14.46
C ALA A 411 -8.76 -11.61 14.88
N PRO A 412 -7.89 -11.17 13.96
CA PRO A 412 -6.55 -10.67 14.29
C PRO A 412 -6.56 -9.68 15.44
N LEU A 413 -5.50 -9.69 16.25
CA LEU A 413 -5.31 -8.69 17.29
C LEU A 413 -5.26 -7.31 16.66
N ILE A 414 -5.97 -6.38 17.29
CA ILE A 414 -5.89 -4.96 16.94
C ILE A 414 -5.62 -4.18 18.22
N GLN A 415 -4.82 -3.12 18.11
CA GLN A 415 -4.70 -2.18 19.20
C GLN A 415 -6.08 -1.55 19.49
N PRO A 416 -6.60 -1.62 20.72
CA PRO A 416 -7.89 -1.01 21.03
C PRO A 416 -7.77 0.51 20.87
N GLY A 417 -8.66 1.12 20.10
CA GLY A 417 -8.66 2.56 19.84
C GLY A 417 -9.68 3.30 20.69
N THR A 418 -9.27 4.40 21.32
CA THR A 418 -10.16 5.33 22.03
C THR A 418 -9.69 6.78 21.90
N VAL A 419 -10.60 7.71 22.13
CA VAL A 419 -10.33 9.15 22.28
C VAL A 419 -10.34 9.59 23.75
N ASP A 420 -10.77 8.72 24.67
CA ASP A 420 -10.71 8.94 26.11
C ASP A 420 -9.44 8.30 26.68
N ASP A 421 -8.54 9.16 27.18
CA ASP A 421 -7.26 8.79 27.79
C ASP A 421 -7.32 8.71 29.32
N THR A 422 -8.51 8.89 29.92
CA THR A 422 -8.71 8.81 31.38
C THR A 422 -9.07 7.40 31.83
N THR A 423 -10.03 6.75 31.17
CA THR A 423 -10.31 5.32 31.39
C THR A 423 -9.40 4.51 30.47
N LEU A 424 -8.44 3.78 31.04
CA LEU A 424 -7.49 3.05 30.20
C LEU A 424 -8.07 1.71 29.76
N ILE A 425 -7.88 1.40 28.48
CA ILE A 425 -8.35 0.14 27.89
C ILE A 425 -7.20 -0.67 27.31
N ALA A 426 -7.35 -1.98 27.35
CA ALA A 426 -6.41 -2.92 26.78
C ALA A 426 -7.11 -4.17 26.21
N LEU A 427 -6.41 -4.91 25.36
CA LEU A 427 -6.86 -6.16 24.76
C LEU A 427 -5.97 -7.33 25.22
N VAL A 428 -6.56 -8.47 25.57
CA VAL A 428 -5.86 -9.75 25.77
C VAL A 428 -6.32 -10.76 24.72
N LEU A 429 -5.56 -11.84 24.55
CA LEU A 429 -5.97 -12.96 23.68
C LEU A 429 -7.33 -13.55 24.09
N ALA A 430 -8.02 -14.14 23.10
CA ALA A 430 -9.34 -14.74 23.31
C ALA A 430 -9.28 -15.87 24.36
N ASP A 431 -8.26 -16.73 24.29
CA ASP A 431 -8.05 -17.85 25.21
C ASP A 431 -7.75 -17.41 26.65
N ILE A 432 -7.03 -16.30 26.84
CA ILE A 432 -6.82 -15.67 28.15
C ILE A 432 -8.16 -15.26 28.75
N GLY A 433 -9.00 -14.57 27.95
CA GLY A 433 -10.33 -14.14 28.39
C GLY A 433 -11.22 -15.33 28.77
N GLU A 434 -11.28 -16.34 27.90
CA GLU A 434 -12.04 -17.56 28.13
C GLU A 434 -11.56 -18.31 29.38
N ALA A 435 -10.26 -18.44 29.59
CA ALA A 435 -9.68 -19.09 30.76
C ALA A 435 -10.03 -18.36 32.06
N ILE A 436 -10.00 -17.02 32.07
CA ILE A 436 -10.42 -16.21 33.22
C ILE A 436 -11.91 -16.44 33.52
N ILE A 437 -12.76 -16.39 32.49
CA ILE A 437 -14.21 -16.59 32.62
C ILE A 437 -14.52 -17.99 33.17
N ASP A 438 -13.89 -19.03 32.63
CA ASP A 438 -14.10 -20.41 33.06
C ASP A 438 -13.59 -20.69 34.47
N PHE A 439 -12.53 -20.01 34.91
CA PHE A 439 -12.06 -20.08 36.28
C PHE A 439 -13.02 -19.38 37.26
N VAL A 440 -13.57 -18.22 36.88
CA VAL A 440 -14.56 -17.51 37.70
C VAL A 440 -15.88 -18.30 37.81
N LYS A 441 -16.32 -19.00 36.74
CA LYS A 441 -17.48 -19.92 36.78
C LYS A 441 -17.32 -21.04 37.83
N GLN A 442 -16.09 -21.41 38.18
CA GLN A 442 -15.77 -22.42 39.19
C GLN A 442 -15.70 -21.85 40.62
N ASN A 443 -16.19 -20.62 40.83
CA ASN A 443 -16.01 -19.84 42.07
C ASN A 443 -14.55 -19.53 42.40
N GLY A 444 -13.68 -19.50 41.38
CA GLY A 444 -12.33 -18.95 41.51
C GLY A 444 -12.34 -17.42 41.43
N THR A 445 -11.27 -16.79 41.93
CA THR A 445 -11.03 -15.35 41.76
C THR A 445 -9.73 -15.13 41.00
N VAL A 446 -9.73 -14.15 40.10
CA VAL A 446 -8.53 -13.73 39.36
C VAL A 446 -8.22 -12.30 39.72
N THR A 447 -6.98 -12.01 40.11
CA THR A 447 -6.50 -10.64 40.35
C THR A 447 -5.33 -10.31 39.44
N ALA A 448 -5.27 -9.04 39.00
CA ALA A 448 -4.21 -8.51 38.16
C ALA A 448 -3.11 -7.84 39.00
N ASP A 449 -1.88 -7.87 38.49
CA ASP A 449 -0.70 -7.22 39.05
C ASP A 449 0.09 -6.54 37.93
N PHE A 450 -0.09 -5.22 37.78
CA PHE A 450 0.63 -4.41 36.78
C PHE A 450 1.96 -3.86 37.30
N SER A 451 2.44 -4.29 38.47
CA SER A 451 3.78 -3.93 38.94
C SER A 451 4.90 -4.63 38.15
N VAL A 452 4.55 -5.62 37.32
CA VAL A 452 5.47 -6.23 36.36
C VAL A 452 5.93 -5.18 35.35
N ASN A 453 7.24 -5.10 35.12
CA ASN A 453 7.81 -4.11 34.21
C ASN A 453 7.24 -4.29 32.79
N PRO A 454 6.42 -3.37 32.26
CA PRO A 454 5.87 -3.49 30.92
C PRO A 454 6.97 -3.45 29.86
N GLU A 455 8.12 -2.83 30.16
CA GLU A 455 9.26 -2.71 29.24
C GLU A 455 9.97 -4.06 28.94
N ASN A 456 9.52 -5.16 29.54
CA ASN A 456 9.97 -6.51 29.24
C ASN A 456 8.87 -7.34 28.56
N PRO A 457 8.54 -7.07 27.28
CA PRO A 457 7.52 -7.82 26.55
C PRO A 457 7.82 -9.32 26.52
N ILE A 458 6.75 -10.10 26.50
CA ILE A 458 6.79 -11.56 26.39
C ILE A 458 6.28 -11.98 25.01
N GLY A 459 6.88 -13.04 24.47
CA GLY A 459 6.47 -13.61 23.19
C GLY A 459 5.29 -14.55 23.34
N TYR A 460 4.20 -14.29 22.62
CA TYR A 460 3.05 -15.20 22.49
C TYR A 460 2.97 -15.81 21.11
N GLU A 461 2.58 -17.09 21.03
CA GLU A 461 2.28 -17.72 19.74
C GLU A 461 1.07 -17.03 19.10
N ASN A 462 1.23 -16.65 17.84
CA ASN A 462 0.17 -16.03 17.08
C ASN A 462 -0.72 -17.11 16.42
N PRO A 463 -2.02 -17.21 16.75
CA PRO A 463 -2.93 -18.14 16.09
C PRO A 463 -3.17 -17.82 14.59
N PHE A 464 -2.88 -16.59 14.16
CA PHE A 464 -2.97 -16.11 12.79
C PHE A 464 -1.63 -16.12 12.05
N ALA A 465 -0.61 -16.78 12.62
CA ALA A 465 0.72 -16.88 12.03
C ALA A 465 0.69 -17.36 10.57
N ASN A 466 1.54 -16.77 9.72
CA ASN A 466 1.63 -17.10 8.30
C ASN A 466 0.30 -16.90 7.55
N LYS A 467 -0.54 -15.96 7.99
CA LYS A 467 -1.67 -15.46 7.21
C LYS A 467 -1.35 -14.04 6.71
N PRO A 468 -1.81 -13.64 5.52
CA PRO A 468 -1.63 -12.26 5.04
C PRO A 468 -2.26 -11.28 6.02
N ASP A 469 -1.60 -10.16 6.33
CA ASP A 469 -2.22 -9.11 7.14
C ASP A 469 -3.43 -8.54 6.41
N THR A 470 -4.55 -8.28 7.10
CA THR A 470 -5.78 -7.78 6.47
C THR A 470 -5.63 -6.38 5.86
N PHE A 471 -4.67 -5.60 6.37
CA PHE A 471 -4.34 -4.28 5.81
C PHE A 471 -3.45 -4.36 4.56
N THR A 472 -2.83 -5.52 4.24
CA THR A 472 -1.91 -5.59 3.09
C THR A 472 -2.66 -5.27 1.80
N GLU A 473 -2.16 -4.27 1.09
CA GLU A 473 -2.80 -3.76 -0.12
C GLU A 473 -2.75 -4.79 -1.25
N TRP A 474 -3.85 -4.86 -2.03
CA TRP A 474 -4.03 -5.84 -3.10
C TRP A 474 -3.75 -5.22 -4.46
N GLY A 475 -3.03 -5.95 -5.30
CA GLY A 475 -3.07 -5.73 -6.74
C GLY A 475 -4.23 -6.47 -7.43
N PRO A 476 -4.08 -6.86 -8.70
CA PRO A 476 -2.96 -6.47 -9.58
C PRO A 476 -2.94 -4.94 -9.79
N SER A 477 -1.95 -4.41 -10.51
CA SER A 477 -2.02 -3.01 -10.95
C SER A 477 -3.24 -2.77 -11.85
N TYR A 478 -3.56 -1.49 -12.12
CA TYR A 478 -4.64 -1.15 -13.07
C TYR A 478 -4.39 -1.67 -14.51
N ASP A 479 -3.13 -1.97 -14.84
CA ASP A 479 -2.69 -2.60 -16.09
C ASP A 479 -2.57 -4.13 -15.98
N LEU A 480 -3.11 -4.73 -14.91
CA LEU A 480 -3.11 -6.17 -14.63
C LEU A 480 -1.71 -6.80 -14.42
N ASP A 481 -0.68 -6.00 -14.09
CA ASP A 481 0.62 -6.55 -13.64
C ASP A 481 0.48 -7.13 -12.23
N ILE A 482 1.09 -8.28 -11.98
CA ILE A 482 1.14 -8.91 -10.65
C ILE A 482 1.86 -7.97 -9.67
N LYS A 483 1.09 -7.44 -8.72
CA LYS A 483 1.59 -6.82 -7.48
C LYS A 483 0.71 -7.28 -6.32
N PRO A 484 1.25 -7.41 -5.09
CA PRO A 484 2.68 -7.38 -4.75
C PRO A 484 3.45 -8.55 -5.41
N ASP A 485 4.79 -8.51 -5.39
CA ASP A 485 5.63 -9.57 -5.98
C ASP A 485 5.93 -10.70 -4.99
N ILE A 486 6.06 -10.38 -3.70
CA ILE A 486 6.39 -11.32 -2.62
C ILE A 486 5.81 -10.80 -1.30
N ALA A 487 5.71 -11.66 -0.29
CA ALA A 487 5.29 -11.29 1.05
C ALA A 487 6.39 -11.54 2.08
N ALA A 488 6.38 -10.79 3.19
CA ALA A 488 7.34 -10.95 4.28
C ALA A 488 6.70 -10.59 5.65
N PRO A 489 7.33 -11.00 6.77
CA PRO A 489 6.90 -10.60 8.12
C PRO A 489 6.72 -9.08 8.25
N GLY A 490 5.50 -8.62 8.53
CA GLY A 490 5.21 -7.18 8.67
C GLY A 490 4.14 -6.83 9.71
N GLY A 491 3.42 -7.82 10.27
CA GLY A 491 2.52 -7.64 11.41
C GLY A 491 3.25 -7.75 12.76
N ASN A 492 3.11 -6.73 13.62
CA ASN A 492 3.61 -6.66 14.99
C ASN A 492 5.13 -6.90 15.10
N ILE A 493 5.89 -6.06 14.40
CA ILE A 493 7.34 -6.16 14.28
C ILE A 493 8.05 -5.33 15.34
N PHE A 494 8.82 -6.00 16.20
CA PHE A 494 9.76 -5.35 17.12
C PHE A 494 11.01 -4.88 16.39
N SER A 495 11.39 -3.61 16.57
CA SER A 495 12.65 -3.06 16.03
C SER A 495 13.10 -1.80 16.80
N THR A 496 14.24 -1.24 16.41
CA THR A 496 14.83 -0.03 17.00
C THR A 496 13.95 1.21 16.82
N TYR A 497 14.05 2.17 17.72
CA TYR A 497 13.29 3.42 17.70
C TYR A 497 14.16 4.61 18.17
N LEU A 498 13.56 5.81 18.26
CA LEU A 498 14.28 7.02 18.64
C LEU A 498 14.90 6.90 20.04
N HIS A 499 15.92 7.73 20.33
CA HIS A 499 16.54 7.87 21.65
C HIS A 499 17.18 6.60 22.25
N GLY A 500 17.37 5.54 21.46
CA GLY A 500 17.89 4.25 21.94
C GLY A 500 16.82 3.27 22.41
N ASP A 501 15.55 3.63 22.21
CA ASP A 501 14.38 2.82 22.53
C ASP A 501 14.05 1.85 21.39
N TYR A 502 13.03 1.03 21.59
CA TYR A 502 12.50 0.09 20.61
C TYR A 502 11.01 0.34 20.43
N ALA A 503 10.41 -0.21 19.37
CA ALA A 503 8.97 -0.15 19.18
C ALA A 503 8.43 -1.37 18.44
N ILE A 504 7.14 -1.63 18.66
CA ILE A 504 6.36 -2.59 17.89
C ILE A 504 5.51 -1.81 16.89
N MET A 505 5.61 -2.16 15.60
CA MET A 505 4.87 -1.54 14.51
C MET A 505 4.36 -2.59 13.52
N SER A 506 3.26 -2.30 12.85
CA SER A 506 2.68 -3.15 11.80
C SER A 506 2.56 -2.39 10.49
N GLY A 507 2.89 -3.05 9.38
CA GLY A 507 2.75 -2.47 8.06
C GLY A 507 3.56 -3.20 6.99
N THR A 508 3.20 -3.02 5.72
CA THR A 508 4.09 -3.36 4.60
C THR A 508 5.42 -2.61 4.68
N SER A 509 5.45 -1.47 5.38
CA SER A 509 6.65 -0.75 5.79
C SER A 509 7.65 -1.57 6.60
N MET A 510 7.21 -2.58 7.35
CA MET A 510 8.08 -3.47 8.12
C MET A 510 8.44 -4.74 7.32
N ALA A 511 7.55 -5.21 6.46
CA ALA A 511 7.81 -6.33 5.56
C ALA A 511 8.88 -6.00 4.49
N THR A 512 8.87 -4.78 3.97
CA THR A 512 9.79 -4.31 2.91
C THR A 512 11.27 -4.40 3.30
N PRO A 513 11.73 -3.81 4.42
CA PRO A 513 13.12 -3.92 4.87
C PRO A 513 13.53 -5.35 5.20
N TYR A 514 12.57 -6.23 5.55
CA TYR A 514 12.87 -7.64 5.75
C TYR A 514 13.40 -8.28 4.46
N VAL A 515 12.76 -8.02 3.31
CA VAL A 515 13.21 -8.52 2.00
C VAL A 515 14.56 -7.91 1.62
N ALA A 516 14.78 -6.62 1.91
CA ALA A 516 16.08 -5.98 1.72
C ALA A 516 17.18 -6.67 2.56
N GLY A 517 16.87 -7.07 3.79
CA GLY A 517 17.74 -7.88 4.63
C GLY A 517 18.02 -9.27 4.04
N VAL A 518 17.02 -9.93 3.46
CA VAL A 518 17.22 -11.23 2.76
C VAL A 518 18.17 -11.06 1.57
N ALA A 519 18.03 -9.97 0.80
CA ALA A 519 18.97 -9.64 -0.27
C ALA A 519 20.39 -9.40 0.26
N ALA A 520 20.53 -8.69 1.39
CA ALA A 520 21.82 -8.48 2.05
C ALA A 520 22.47 -9.80 2.51
N LEU A 521 21.69 -10.79 2.99
CA LEU A 521 22.21 -12.12 3.31
C LEU A 521 22.78 -12.83 2.06
N TYR A 522 22.10 -12.74 0.92
CA TYR A 522 22.62 -13.26 -0.36
C TYR A 522 23.92 -12.57 -0.75
N ILE A 523 23.97 -11.24 -0.66
CA ILE A 523 25.18 -10.45 -0.95
C ILE A 523 26.33 -10.85 -0.03
N GLY A 524 26.07 -11.09 1.26
CA GLY A 524 27.08 -11.55 2.20
C GLY A 524 27.67 -12.93 1.86
N ALA A 525 26.91 -13.78 1.17
CA ALA A 525 27.36 -15.10 0.74
C ALA A 525 28.06 -15.10 -0.63
N PHE A 526 27.60 -14.26 -1.57
CA PHE A 526 28.00 -14.33 -2.98
C PHE A 526 28.58 -13.04 -3.57
N GLY A 527 28.57 -11.93 -2.83
CA GLY A 527 28.86 -10.60 -3.34
C GLY A 527 27.64 -9.94 -4.01
N GLY A 528 27.71 -8.61 -4.14
CA GLY A 528 26.64 -7.78 -4.70
C GLY A 528 26.93 -7.31 -6.12
N ARG A 529 26.44 -6.10 -6.45
CA ARG A 529 26.56 -5.49 -7.78
C ARG A 529 28.02 -5.36 -8.24
N SER A 530 28.93 -5.05 -7.31
CA SER A 530 30.37 -4.91 -7.60
C SER A 530 31.04 -6.20 -8.08
N VAL A 531 30.46 -7.37 -7.76
CA VAL A 531 30.97 -8.69 -8.17
C VAL A 531 30.27 -9.19 -9.43
N HIS A 532 28.95 -9.00 -9.52
CA HIS A 532 28.11 -9.61 -10.56
C HIS A 532 27.72 -8.66 -11.69
N GLY A 533 28.05 -7.37 -11.59
CA GLY A 533 27.67 -6.35 -12.56
C GLY A 533 26.18 -6.02 -12.51
N LYS A 534 25.68 -5.40 -13.59
CA LYS A 534 24.31 -4.86 -13.64
C LYS A 534 23.20 -5.92 -13.65
N ASP A 535 23.48 -7.14 -14.10
CA ASP A 535 22.48 -8.22 -14.14
C ASP A 535 22.19 -8.82 -12.74
N PHE A 536 22.96 -8.39 -11.73
CA PHE A 536 22.84 -8.81 -10.34
C PHE A 536 21.41 -8.69 -9.81
N ALA A 537 20.81 -7.49 -9.91
CA ALA A 537 19.51 -7.21 -9.31
C ALA A 537 18.40 -8.03 -9.96
N HIS A 538 18.43 -8.18 -11.29
CA HIS A 538 17.51 -9.05 -12.02
C HIS A 538 17.61 -10.52 -11.57
N THR A 539 18.83 -11.03 -11.43
CA THR A 539 19.09 -12.40 -10.99
C THR A 539 18.60 -12.64 -9.56
N LEU A 540 18.95 -11.74 -8.64
CA LEU A 540 18.55 -11.86 -7.24
C LEU A 540 17.05 -11.69 -7.05
N ARG A 541 16.42 -10.75 -7.76
CA ARG A 541 14.96 -10.60 -7.81
C ARG A 541 14.29 -11.92 -8.15
N LYS A 542 14.68 -12.57 -9.26
CA LYS A 542 14.07 -13.84 -9.71
C LYS A 542 14.25 -14.96 -8.67
N ARG A 543 15.39 -15.00 -7.96
CA ARG A 543 15.59 -15.90 -6.82
C ARG A 543 14.64 -15.60 -5.65
N ILE A 544 14.45 -14.33 -5.29
CA ILE A 544 13.53 -13.92 -4.22
C ILE A 544 12.10 -14.30 -4.58
N LEU A 545 11.61 -13.90 -5.75
CA LEU A 545 10.24 -14.15 -6.21
C LEU A 545 9.93 -15.66 -6.25
N SER A 546 10.87 -16.47 -6.75
CA SER A 546 10.66 -17.92 -6.87
C SER A 546 10.77 -18.69 -5.55
N SER A 547 11.28 -18.06 -4.49
CA SER A 547 11.38 -18.67 -3.15
C SER A 547 10.05 -18.78 -2.41
N GLY A 548 9.06 -17.98 -2.83
CA GLY A 548 7.80 -17.75 -2.13
C GLY A 548 7.03 -19.02 -1.78
N THR A 549 6.59 -19.11 -0.53
CA THR A 549 5.74 -20.20 -0.02
C THR A 549 4.31 -19.72 0.11
N SER A 550 3.35 -20.53 -0.34
CA SER A 550 1.93 -20.15 -0.36
C SER A 550 1.40 -19.95 1.04
N LEU A 551 0.49 -18.98 1.18
CA LEU A 551 -0.20 -18.67 2.41
C LEU A 551 -1.66 -19.11 2.26
N PRO A 552 -2.34 -19.54 3.33
CA PRO A 552 -3.78 -19.78 3.28
C PRO A 552 -4.52 -18.47 2.98
N TRP A 553 -5.69 -18.59 2.35
CA TRP A 553 -6.63 -17.48 2.26
C TRP A 553 -7.02 -17.03 3.67
N PHE A 554 -7.13 -15.73 3.88
CA PHE A 554 -7.55 -15.16 5.14
C PHE A 554 -8.35 -13.89 4.91
N ASP A 555 -9.53 -13.84 5.49
CA ASP A 555 -10.46 -12.71 5.46
C ASP A 555 -10.49 -11.94 6.81
N GLY A 556 -9.56 -12.26 7.72
CA GLY A 556 -9.59 -11.75 9.09
C GLY A 556 -10.44 -12.58 10.05
N THR A 557 -10.88 -13.79 9.67
CA THR A 557 -11.61 -14.73 10.53
C THR A 557 -10.92 -16.09 10.58
N ASP A 558 -11.23 -16.90 11.59
CA ASP A 558 -10.74 -18.29 11.71
C ASP A 558 -11.36 -19.27 10.68
N THR A 559 -12.08 -18.77 9.69
CA THR A 559 -12.65 -19.61 8.63
C THR A 559 -11.56 -20.18 7.73
N ASP A 560 -11.44 -21.51 7.70
CA ASP A 560 -10.65 -22.21 6.68
C ASP A 560 -11.49 -22.42 5.42
N TYR A 561 -11.17 -21.65 4.39
CA TYR A 561 -11.82 -21.76 3.08
C TYR A 561 -11.28 -22.93 2.23
N GLY A 562 -10.16 -23.55 2.62
CA GLY A 562 -9.48 -24.57 1.81
C GLY A 562 -8.77 -24.02 0.57
N PHE A 563 -8.56 -22.70 0.50
CA PHE A 563 -7.86 -22.03 -0.59
C PHE A 563 -6.55 -21.40 -0.10
N THR A 564 -5.57 -21.27 -1.00
CA THR A 564 -4.42 -20.40 -0.79
C THR A 564 -4.79 -18.96 -1.15
N ALA A 565 -4.12 -17.99 -0.53
CA ALA A 565 -4.30 -16.57 -0.80
C ALA A 565 -3.99 -16.26 -2.27
N SER A 566 -4.77 -15.35 -2.85
CA SER A 566 -4.58 -14.93 -4.23
C SER A 566 -3.19 -14.32 -4.44
N VAL A 567 -2.60 -14.55 -5.61
CA VAL A 567 -1.36 -13.88 -6.02
C VAL A 567 -1.53 -12.35 -6.01
N ALA A 568 -2.75 -11.86 -6.24
CA ALA A 568 -3.07 -10.44 -6.15
C ALA A 568 -2.91 -9.87 -4.73
N GLN A 569 -2.88 -10.70 -3.69
CA GLN A 569 -2.68 -10.27 -2.30
C GLN A 569 -1.24 -10.44 -1.83
N VAL A 570 -0.57 -11.54 -2.22
CA VAL A 570 0.72 -11.94 -1.62
C VAL A 570 1.82 -12.27 -2.63
N GLY A 571 1.58 -12.07 -3.92
CA GLY A 571 2.54 -12.39 -4.98
C GLY A 571 2.94 -13.87 -4.95
N GLY A 572 4.25 -14.15 -4.92
CA GLY A 572 4.79 -15.51 -4.76
C GLY A 572 4.50 -16.17 -3.40
N GLY A 573 4.00 -15.41 -2.42
CA GLY A 573 3.80 -15.82 -1.03
C GLY A 573 4.96 -15.39 -0.12
N ILE A 574 5.08 -15.97 1.08
CA ILE A 574 6.11 -15.58 2.05
C ILE A 574 7.53 -15.94 1.57
N VAL A 575 8.44 -14.97 1.60
CA VAL A 575 9.84 -15.14 1.19
C VAL A 575 10.55 -16.23 2.01
N ASN A 576 11.41 -17.00 1.34
CA ASN A 576 12.25 -17.99 2.01
C ASN A 576 13.74 -17.70 1.76
N ALA A 577 14.37 -17.01 2.71
CA ALA A 577 15.77 -16.62 2.66
C ALA A 577 16.71 -17.82 2.48
N TYR A 578 16.41 -18.96 3.12
CA TYR A 578 17.22 -20.17 2.96
C TYR A 578 17.19 -20.68 1.52
N LYS A 579 16.03 -20.67 0.85
CA LYS A 579 15.97 -21.02 -0.59
C LYS A 579 16.77 -20.03 -1.44
N VAL A 580 16.62 -18.73 -1.18
CA VAL A 580 17.32 -17.66 -1.93
C VAL A 580 18.84 -17.87 -1.91
N VAL A 581 19.40 -18.23 -0.74
CA VAL A 581 20.84 -18.36 -0.54
C VAL A 581 21.37 -19.76 -0.88
N ASN A 582 20.67 -20.84 -0.49
CA ASN A 582 21.24 -22.19 -0.52
C ASN A 582 20.85 -23.02 -1.75
N TYR A 583 19.84 -22.64 -2.53
CA TYR A 583 19.44 -23.45 -3.69
C TYR A 583 20.43 -23.32 -4.86
N THR A 584 20.75 -24.47 -5.42
CA THR A 584 21.67 -24.66 -6.56
C THR A 584 20.93 -24.60 -7.90
N THR A 585 19.63 -24.89 -7.94
CA THR A 585 18.78 -24.59 -9.09
C THR A 585 18.61 -23.09 -9.24
N ALA A 586 18.98 -22.54 -10.39
CA ALA A 586 18.66 -21.18 -10.79
C ALA A 586 17.54 -21.19 -11.84
N VAL A 587 16.69 -20.17 -11.79
CA VAL A 587 15.58 -19.98 -12.73
C VAL A 587 15.63 -18.58 -13.30
N ASP A 588 15.45 -18.48 -14.61
CA ASP A 588 15.24 -17.23 -15.32
C ASP A 588 13.84 -17.25 -15.93
N PHE A 589 12.99 -16.35 -15.44
CA PHE A 589 11.58 -16.24 -15.79
C PHE A 589 11.10 -14.80 -15.55
N GLU A 590 9.97 -14.45 -16.16
CA GLU A 590 9.17 -13.31 -15.74
C GLU A 590 7.88 -13.81 -15.09
N LYS A 591 7.28 -12.99 -14.20
CA LYS A 591 5.96 -13.28 -13.62
C LYS A 591 4.96 -13.60 -14.74
N PHE A 592 4.11 -14.61 -14.55
CA PHE A 592 3.17 -15.05 -15.58
C PHE A 592 1.93 -14.15 -15.54
N ASN A 593 2.10 -12.89 -15.98
CA ASN A 593 1.00 -11.96 -16.25
C ASN A 593 0.25 -12.44 -17.49
N LEU A 594 -0.88 -13.11 -17.30
CA LEU A 594 -1.69 -13.67 -18.37
C LEU A 594 -2.60 -12.63 -19.03
N ASN A 595 -2.73 -11.46 -18.41
CA ASN A 595 -3.56 -10.33 -18.86
C ASN A 595 -5.06 -10.66 -18.91
N ASP A 596 -5.84 -9.85 -19.60
CA ASP A 596 -7.27 -10.02 -19.85
C ASP A 596 -7.54 -10.94 -21.07
N THR A 597 -8.79 -11.31 -21.34
CA THR A 597 -9.09 -12.26 -22.44
C THR A 597 -8.84 -11.67 -23.82
N ALA A 598 -8.87 -10.34 -23.98
CA ALA A 598 -8.65 -9.67 -25.26
C ALA A 598 -7.15 -9.52 -25.61
N HIS A 599 -6.30 -9.39 -24.59
CA HIS A 599 -4.85 -9.19 -24.68
C HIS A 599 -4.07 -10.35 -24.05
N PHE A 600 -4.65 -11.55 -24.08
CA PHE A 600 -4.19 -12.73 -23.36
C PHE A 600 -2.76 -13.14 -23.74
N LYS A 601 -1.94 -13.44 -22.73
CA LYS A 601 -0.57 -13.93 -22.90
C LYS A 601 -0.48 -15.42 -22.58
N GLU A 602 -0.51 -16.23 -23.64
CA GLU A 602 -0.50 -17.70 -23.56
C GLU A 602 0.83 -18.26 -23.03
N SER A 603 1.96 -17.86 -23.61
CA SER A 603 3.23 -18.57 -23.46
C SER A 603 4.18 -17.89 -22.48
N ASN A 604 4.73 -18.69 -21.55
CA ASN A 604 5.60 -18.20 -20.48
C ASN A 604 6.90 -19.04 -20.40
N PRO A 605 8.01 -18.55 -20.98
CA PRO A 605 9.27 -19.27 -20.97
C PRO A 605 9.93 -19.24 -19.58
N VAL A 606 10.53 -20.37 -19.21
CA VAL A 606 11.34 -20.55 -18.00
C VAL A 606 12.64 -21.25 -18.39
N THR A 607 13.77 -20.64 -18.09
CA THR A 607 15.08 -21.29 -18.20
C THR A 607 15.49 -21.83 -16.84
N VAL A 608 15.64 -23.14 -16.74
CA VAL A 608 16.12 -23.83 -15.54
C VAL A 608 17.60 -24.14 -15.71
N THR A 609 18.42 -23.81 -14.72
CA THR A 609 19.87 -24.08 -14.71
C THR A 609 20.24 -24.86 -13.46
N ASN A 610 20.97 -25.96 -13.64
CA ASN A 610 21.53 -26.75 -12.56
C ASN A 610 22.95 -26.28 -12.22
N ASN A 611 23.13 -25.46 -11.18
CA ASN A 611 24.47 -25.05 -10.73
C ASN A 611 25.08 -26.01 -9.70
N GLY A 612 24.46 -27.18 -9.48
CA GLY A 612 24.98 -28.22 -8.61
C GLY A 612 26.12 -29.03 -9.26
N ASP A 613 26.56 -30.06 -8.55
CA ASP A 613 27.68 -30.95 -8.91
C ASP A 613 27.24 -32.32 -9.44
N ARG A 614 25.93 -32.54 -9.58
CA ARG A 614 25.31 -33.80 -10.02
C ARG A 614 24.12 -33.54 -10.92
N ASP A 615 23.70 -34.58 -11.63
CA ASP A 615 22.51 -34.54 -12.48
C ASP A 615 21.25 -34.36 -11.62
N VAL A 616 20.33 -33.50 -12.07
CA VAL A 616 19.09 -33.17 -11.37
C VAL A 616 17.91 -33.29 -12.33
N THR A 617 16.89 -34.03 -11.90
CA THR A 617 15.61 -34.14 -12.62
C THR A 617 14.63 -33.11 -12.10
N TYR A 618 13.94 -32.43 -13.00
CA TYR A 618 12.99 -31.36 -12.74
C TYR A 618 11.59 -31.74 -13.19
N LYS A 619 10.59 -31.35 -12.37
CA LYS A 619 9.17 -31.60 -12.61
C LYS A 619 8.34 -30.36 -12.30
N PHE A 620 7.39 -30.06 -13.18
CA PHE A 620 6.43 -28.96 -13.04
C PHE A 620 5.08 -29.47 -12.49
N ALA A 621 4.43 -28.67 -11.67
CA ALA A 621 3.07 -28.90 -11.18
C ALA A 621 2.30 -27.58 -11.07
N LEU A 622 0.98 -27.62 -11.21
CA LEU A 622 0.10 -26.48 -10.97
C LEU A 622 -0.38 -26.48 -9.52
N GLU A 623 -0.35 -25.31 -8.89
CA GLU A 623 -0.99 -25.02 -7.61
C GLU A 623 -1.93 -23.83 -7.81
N THR A 624 -3.24 -24.06 -7.76
CA THR A 624 -4.24 -22.99 -7.91
C THR A 624 -4.40 -22.22 -6.60
N ALA A 625 -4.67 -20.92 -6.70
CA ALA A 625 -5.05 -20.07 -5.57
C ALA A 625 -6.53 -19.69 -5.61
N GLY A 626 -7.03 -19.11 -4.52
CA GLY A 626 -8.38 -18.55 -4.46
C GLY A 626 -8.56 -17.47 -5.53
N GLY A 627 -9.47 -17.72 -6.48
CA GLY A 627 -9.96 -16.72 -7.40
C GLY A 627 -10.94 -15.77 -6.71
N VAL A 628 -11.16 -14.59 -7.29
CA VAL A 628 -12.13 -13.61 -6.78
C VAL A 628 -12.92 -12.98 -7.92
N GLU A 629 -14.15 -12.58 -7.64
CA GLU A 629 -14.92 -11.68 -8.51
C GLU A 629 -14.66 -10.24 -8.04
N ILE A 630 -14.10 -9.39 -8.88
CA ILE A 630 -13.68 -8.04 -8.48
C ILE A 630 -14.87 -7.12 -8.27
N LEU A 631 -15.94 -7.23 -9.07
CA LEU A 631 -17.06 -6.29 -9.04
C LEU A 631 -18.29 -6.84 -8.32
N ASP A 632 -18.91 -5.99 -7.51
CA ASP A 632 -20.31 -6.08 -7.14
C ASP A 632 -21.17 -5.24 -8.11
N LEU A 633 -22.32 -5.80 -8.49
CA LEU A 633 -23.24 -5.20 -9.44
C LEU A 633 -24.53 -4.78 -8.72
N SER A 634 -24.61 -3.51 -8.34
CA SER A 634 -25.82 -2.97 -7.72
C SER A 634 -26.71 -2.29 -8.75
N THR A 635 -27.98 -2.70 -8.82
CA THR A 635 -28.97 -2.07 -9.71
C THR A 635 -29.55 -0.84 -9.04
N GLN A 636 -29.31 0.32 -9.61
CA GLN A 636 -29.86 1.60 -9.20
C GLN A 636 -30.95 2.05 -10.18
N SER A 637 -31.74 3.07 -9.80
CA SER A 637 -32.79 3.64 -10.68
C SER A 637 -32.25 4.24 -11.98
N ASN A 638 -30.97 4.59 -12.02
CA ASN A 638 -30.28 5.21 -13.15
C ASN A 638 -29.34 4.26 -13.91
N GLY A 639 -29.20 3.00 -13.51
CA GLY A 639 -28.37 2.01 -14.20
C GLY A 639 -27.74 0.98 -13.25
N VAL A 640 -26.91 0.10 -13.81
CA VAL A 640 -26.10 -0.86 -13.03
C VAL A 640 -24.79 -0.20 -12.64
N GLN A 641 -24.53 -0.12 -11.34
CA GLN A 641 -23.30 0.42 -10.79
C GLN A 641 -22.29 -0.73 -10.61
N LYS A 642 -21.09 -0.54 -11.17
CA LYS A 642 -19.97 -1.49 -11.10
C LYS A 642 -19.03 -1.06 -9.98
N VAL A 643 -19.15 -1.66 -8.80
CA VAL A 643 -18.36 -1.27 -7.62
C VAL A 643 -17.30 -2.33 -7.37
N VAL A 644 -16.04 -1.94 -7.21
CA VAL A 644 -15.02 -2.89 -6.78
C VAL A 644 -15.31 -3.33 -5.34
N LYS A 645 -15.32 -4.65 -5.12
CA LYS A 645 -15.54 -5.26 -3.81
C LYS A 645 -14.42 -4.88 -2.84
N GLY A 646 -14.80 -4.48 -1.63
CA GLY A 646 -13.87 -4.33 -0.52
C GLY A 646 -13.39 -5.69 -0.03
N PHE A 647 -12.35 -5.71 0.79
CA PHE A 647 -11.76 -6.96 1.32
C PHE A 647 -12.79 -7.86 2.02
N ASP A 648 -13.69 -7.27 2.80
CA ASP A 648 -14.74 -7.97 3.56
C ASP A 648 -15.84 -8.60 2.69
N GLU A 649 -15.87 -8.29 1.40
CA GLU A 649 -16.81 -8.85 0.42
C GLU A 649 -16.19 -9.93 -0.46
N LEU A 650 -14.87 -10.12 -0.39
CA LEU A 650 -14.19 -11.11 -1.18
C LEU A 650 -14.43 -12.50 -0.60
N VAL A 651 -14.91 -13.40 -1.44
CA VAL A 651 -15.04 -14.82 -1.12
C VAL A 651 -14.16 -15.58 -2.12
N PRO A 652 -13.25 -16.45 -1.65
CA PRO A 652 -12.41 -17.23 -2.55
C PRO A 652 -13.28 -18.22 -3.32
N ILE A 653 -13.08 -18.28 -4.63
CA ILE A 653 -13.78 -19.19 -5.54
C ILE A 653 -12.78 -20.00 -6.36
N ASP A 654 -13.20 -21.18 -6.78
CA ASP A 654 -12.42 -22.01 -7.71
C ASP A 654 -12.62 -21.52 -9.14
N LEU A 655 -11.52 -21.06 -9.77
CA LEU A 655 -11.47 -20.62 -11.17
C LEU A 655 -10.45 -21.47 -11.92
N PRO A 656 -10.82 -22.69 -12.36
CA PRO A 656 -9.88 -23.64 -12.93
C PRO A 656 -9.33 -23.17 -14.28
N VAL A 657 -8.00 -23.25 -14.43
CA VAL A 657 -7.29 -22.89 -15.66
C VAL A 657 -6.83 -24.13 -16.41
N ASP A 658 -6.79 -24.05 -17.74
CA ASP A 658 -6.17 -25.08 -18.57
C ASP A 658 -4.72 -24.68 -18.83
N VAL A 659 -3.78 -25.52 -18.40
CA VAL A 659 -2.34 -25.28 -18.52
C VAL A 659 -1.65 -26.49 -19.14
N THR A 660 -0.74 -26.24 -20.06
CA THR A 660 0.18 -27.24 -20.60
C THR A 660 1.53 -27.09 -19.89
N LEU A 661 1.88 -28.10 -19.08
CA LEU A 661 3.14 -28.13 -18.35
C LEU A 661 4.22 -28.86 -19.15
N PRO A 662 5.51 -28.47 -19.04
CA PRO A 662 6.62 -29.22 -19.62
C PRO A 662 6.67 -30.67 -19.11
N GLU A 663 7.11 -31.59 -19.98
CA GLU A 663 7.51 -32.93 -19.55
C GLU A 663 8.73 -32.88 -18.61
N ASP A 664 8.83 -33.85 -17.70
CA ASP A 664 9.98 -34.00 -16.81
C ASP A 664 11.30 -34.09 -17.61
N PHE A 665 12.35 -33.45 -17.11
CA PHE A 665 13.67 -33.48 -17.76
C PHE A 665 14.81 -33.50 -16.75
N THR A 666 15.97 -34.02 -17.18
CA THR A 666 17.20 -34.07 -16.38
C THR A 666 18.24 -33.14 -16.96
N LEU A 667 18.87 -32.33 -16.12
CA LEU A 667 20.01 -31.48 -16.47
C LEU A 667 21.27 -31.99 -15.78
N LYS A 668 22.36 -32.08 -16.54
CA LYS A 668 23.69 -32.32 -15.96
C LYS A 668 24.16 -31.11 -15.16
N ALA A 669 25.17 -31.30 -14.33
CA ALA A 669 25.85 -30.21 -13.64
C ALA A 669 26.30 -29.12 -14.65
N GLY A 670 25.90 -27.87 -14.41
CA GLY A 670 26.16 -26.70 -15.26
C GLY A 670 25.28 -26.58 -16.51
N GLU A 671 24.32 -27.49 -16.74
CA GLU A 671 23.43 -27.43 -17.89
C GLU A 671 22.21 -26.55 -17.62
N SER A 672 21.73 -25.89 -18.68
CA SER A 672 20.51 -25.08 -18.69
C SER A 672 19.55 -25.57 -19.77
N LYS A 673 18.25 -25.49 -19.50
CA LYS A 673 17.19 -25.76 -20.49
C LYS A 673 16.06 -24.76 -20.36
N THR A 674 15.65 -24.18 -21.47
CA THR A 674 14.45 -23.37 -21.58
C THR A 674 13.26 -24.25 -21.93
N VAL A 675 12.19 -24.14 -21.16
CA VAL A 675 10.88 -24.77 -21.39
C VAL A 675 9.80 -23.69 -21.34
N SER A 676 8.58 -23.99 -21.79
CA SER A 676 7.45 -23.07 -21.71
C SER A 676 6.31 -23.65 -20.89
N VAL A 677 5.68 -22.79 -20.09
CA VAL A 677 4.39 -23.04 -19.45
C VAL A 677 3.34 -22.27 -20.22
N ASP A 678 2.42 -22.98 -20.85
CA ASP A 678 1.43 -22.37 -21.75
C ASP A 678 0.02 -22.49 -21.16
N PHE A 679 -0.70 -21.37 -21.08
CA PHE A 679 -2.08 -21.31 -20.57
C PHE A 679 -3.06 -21.13 -21.73
N ALA A 680 -4.22 -21.77 -21.66
CA ALA A 680 -5.30 -21.48 -22.61
C ALA A 680 -6.10 -20.24 -22.17
N ASN A 681 -6.54 -19.44 -23.15
CA ASN A 681 -7.43 -18.30 -22.90
C ASN A 681 -8.75 -18.79 -22.27
N PRO A 682 -9.18 -18.25 -21.11
CA PRO A 682 -10.34 -18.76 -20.37
C PRO A 682 -11.69 -18.34 -20.96
N GLU A 683 -11.77 -17.68 -22.12
CA GLU A 683 -13.04 -17.24 -22.74
C GLU A 683 -14.09 -18.36 -22.88
N SER A 684 -13.65 -19.61 -23.07
CA SER A 684 -14.54 -20.78 -23.17
C SER A 684 -15.03 -21.35 -21.83
N LYS A 685 -14.61 -20.81 -20.68
CA LYS A 685 -14.95 -21.34 -19.35
C LYS A 685 -16.38 -20.99 -18.90
N GLY A 686 -17.04 -20.04 -19.56
CA GLY A 686 -18.41 -19.64 -19.24
C GLY A 686 -18.55 -18.89 -17.91
N TRP A 687 -17.47 -18.29 -17.41
CA TRP A 687 -17.49 -17.43 -16.24
C TRP A 687 -18.31 -16.15 -16.51
N ASN A 688 -18.86 -15.57 -15.45
CA ASN A 688 -19.56 -14.29 -15.57
C ASN A 688 -18.54 -13.16 -15.77
N THR A 689 -18.33 -12.72 -17.00
CA THR A 689 -17.33 -11.68 -17.34
C THR A 689 -17.67 -10.33 -16.71
N THR A 690 -18.95 -10.03 -16.49
CA THR A 690 -19.42 -8.73 -15.97
C THR A 690 -18.98 -8.43 -14.54
N VAL A 691 -18.58 -9.45 -13.78
CA VAL A 691 -18.05 -9.31 -12.40
C VAL A 691 -16.52 -9.36 -12.34
N LEU A 692 -15.85 -9.40 -13.50
CA LEU A 692 -14.39 -9.41 -13.63
C LEU A 692 -13.74 -10.54 -12.80
N PRO A 693 -13.89 -11.82 -13.21
CA PRO A 693 -13.33 -12.95 -12.48
C PRO A 693 -11.80 -12.97 -12.60
N LEU A 694 -11.13 -12.77 -11.47
CA LEU A 694 -9.68 -12.76 -11.34
C LEU A 694 -9.20 -14.13 -10.85
N TYR A 695 -8.40 -14.82 -11.66
CA TYR A 695 -7.86 -16.13 -11.34
C TYR A 695 -6.35 -16.05 -11.15
N SER A 696 -5.81 -16.87 -10.25
CA SER A 696 -4.38 -16.87 -9.95
C SER A 696 -3.89 -18.18 -9.35
N GLY A 697 -2.58 -18.30 -9.18
CA GLY A 697 -1.93 -19.43 -8.54
C GLY A 697 -0.44 -19.44 -8.82
N LYS A 698 0.19 -20.59 -8.67
CA LYS A 698 1.60 -20.79 -8.94
C LYS A 698 1.86 -22.04 -9.76
N VAL A 699 2.90 -21.98 -10.56
CA VAL A 699 3.51 -23.17 -11.15
C VAL A 699 4.73 -23.53 -10.32
N ILE A 700 4.74 -24.75 -9.79
CA ILE A 700 5.75 -25.27 -8.89
C ILE A 700 6.78 -26.06 -9.69
N LEU A 701 8.06 -25.72 -9.53
CA LEU A 701 9.21 -26.49 -10.00
C LEU A 701 9.77 -27.28 -8.83
N THR A 702 9.78 -28.61 -8.93
CA THR A 702 10.44 -29.51 -7.98
C THR A 702 11.63 -30.18 -8.63
N SER A 703 12.64 -30.50 -7.81
CA SER A 703 13.85 -31.20 -8.25
C SER A 703 14.04 -32.52 -7.50
N SER A 704 14.78 -33.45 -8.11
CA SER A 704 15.16 -34.74 -7.50
C SER A 704 16.06 -34.61 -6.27
N ILE A 705 16.58 -33.43 -5.98
CA ILE A 705 17.40 -33.12 -4.79
C ILE A 705 16.59 -32.43 -3.67
N GLY A 706 15.27 -32.27 -3.85
CA GLY A 706 14.38 -31.71 -2.84
C GLY A 706 14.24 -30.18 -2.85
N GLU A 707 14.82 -29.50 -3.84
CA GLU A 707 14.57 -28.06 -4.03
C GLU A 707 13.20 -27.83 -4.68
N GLN A 708 12.50 -26.80 -4.21
CA GLN A 708 11.20 -26.37 -4.72
C GLN A 708 11.13 -24.85 -4.91
N LEU A 709 10.92 -24.43 -6.15
CA LEU A 709 10.75 -23.04 -6.59
C LEU A 709 9.34 -22.85 -7.18
N SER A 710 8.87 -21.61 -7.30
CA SER A 710 7.54 -21.34 -7.84
C SER A 710 7.50 -20.11 -8.76
N PHE A 711 6.52 -20.08 -9.66
CA PHE A 711 6.30 -18.99 -10.61
C PHE A 711 4.85 -18.52 -10.48
N PRO A 712 4.59 -17.31 -9.95
CA PRO A 712 3.23 -16.81 -9.80
C PRO A 712 2.60 -16.51 -11.17
N TYR A 713 1.31 -16.85 -11.32
CA TYR A 713 0.48 -16.48 -12.45
C TYR A 713 -0.80 -15.78 -11.99
N LEU A 714 -1.29 -14.87 -12.83
CA LEU A 714 -2.52 -14.12 -12.62
C LEU A 714 -3.09 -13.73 -13.97
N GLY A 715 -4.42 -13.81 -14.12
CA GLY A 715 -5.13 -13.31 -15.28
C GLY A 715 -6.55 -12.91 -14.95
N LEU A 716 -7.16 -12.17 -15.87
CA LEU A 716 -8.54 -11.71 -15.78
C LEU A 716 -9.38 -12.42 -16.83
N GLY A 717 -10.42 -13.13 -16.39
CA GLY A 717 -11.32 -13.90 -17.25
C GLY A 717 -12.38 -13.06 -17.95
N ALA A 718 -12.05 -11.86 -18.39
CA ALA A 718 -12.93 -10.92 -19.08
C ALA A 718 -12.14 -10.00 -20.03
N ASP A 719 -12.82 -9.37 -20.99
CA ASP A 719 -12.29 -8.25 -21.78
C ASP A 719 -12.51 -6.96 -20.97
N LEU A 720 -11.43 -6.44 -20.37
CA LEU A 720 -11.52 -5.38 -19.38
C LEU A 720 -12.09 -4.10 -19.99
N LYS A 721 -11.64 -3.75 -21.21
CA LYS A 721 -12.08 -2.55 -21.92
C LYS A 721 -13.58 -2.61 -22.22
N LYS A 722 -14.06 -3.75 -22.69
CA LYS A 722 -15.48 -3.98 -23.00
C LYS A 722 -16.34 -3.97 -21.75
N GLU A 723 -15.93 -4.66 -20.68
CA GLU A 723 -16.73 -4.76 -19.45
C GLU A 723 -16.74 -3.45 -18.65
N LEU A 724 -15.78 -2.54 -18.87
CA LEU A 724 -15.74 -1.20 -18.27
C LEU A 724 -16.18 -0.10 -19.23
N ASP A 725 -17.04 -0.42 -20.19
CA ASP A 725 -17.76 0.57 -21.01
C ASP A 725 -19.24 0.66 -20.57
N PRO A 726 -19.75 1.82 -20.12
CA PRO A 726 -19.00 3.01 -19.71
C PRO A 726 -18.17 2.74 -18.44
N ILE A 727 -17.12 3.56 -18.24
CA ILE A 727 -16.22 3.47 -17.07
C ILE A 727 -16.81 4.19 -15.87
N TYR A 728 -17.63 5.21 -16.12
CA TYR A 728 -18.29 5.99 -15.08
C TYR A 728 -19.42 5.22 -14.40
N TYR A 729 -19.70 5.59 -13.15
CA TYR A 729 -20.92 5.15 -12.49
C TYR A 729 -22.15 5.76 -13.17
N PRO A 730 -23.31 5.08 -13.15
CA PRO A 730 -24.53 5.65 -13.69
C PRO A 730 -24.84 7.04 -13.09
N GLY A 731 -25.11 8.01 -13.95
CA GLY A 731 -25.35 9.41 -13.57
C GLY A 731 -24.09 10.26 -13.40
N TYR A 732 -22.90 9.70 -13.58
CA TYR A 732 -21.63 10.42 -13.64
C TYR A 732 -21.05 10.43 -15.07
N PRO A 733 -20.19 11.40 -15.38
CA PRO A 733 -19.94 12.60 -14.59
C PRO A 733 -21.12 13.59 -14.70
N PHE A 734 -21.17 14.55 -13.78
CA PHE A 734 -22.12 15.67 -13.86
C PHE A 734 -21.44 16.97 -13.43
N SER A 735 -21.99 18.11 -13.84
CA SER A 735 -21.49 19.43 -13.47
C SER A 735 -22.56 20.26 -12.76
N LYS A 736 -22.16 20.95 -11.70
CA LYS A 736 -23.01 21.87 -10.93
C LYS A 736 -22.32 23.21 -10.72
N SER A 737 -23.11 24.23 -10.39
CA SER A 737 -22.62 25.58 -10.15
C SER A 737 -23.50 26.35 -9.17
N THR A 738 -22.95 27.41 -8.56
CA THR A 738 -23.56 28.30 -7.56
C THR A 738 -23.80 27.66 -6.20
N ILE A 739 -24.06 28.50 -5.19
CA ILE A 739 -24.51 28.05 -3.86
C ILE A 739 -25.86 27.31 -3.89
N TYR A 740 -26.64 27.45 -4.96
CA TYR A 740 -27.89 26.73 -5.16
C TYR A 740 -27.73 25.40 -5.89
N ILE A 741 -26.50 25.06 -6.31
CA ILE A 741 -26.15 23.73 -6.84
C ILE A 741 -26.98 23.42 -8.10
N TYR A 742 -27.07 24.38 -9.02
CA TYR A 742 -27.77 24.20 -10.29
C TYR A 742 -27.00 23.25 -11.20
N ASP A 743 -27.73 22.33 -11.83
CA ASP A 743 -27.19 21.42 -12.83
C ASP A 743 -26.81 22.15 -14.13
N LEU A 744 -25.78 21.65 -14.82
CA LEU A 744 -25.30 22.19 -16.11
C LEU A 744 -26.40 22.32 -17.17
N SER A 745 -27.37 21.41 -17.19
CA SER A 745 -28.53 21.47 -18.10
C SER A 745 -29.45 22.66 -17.84
N VAL A 746 -29.45 23.19 -16.62
CA VAL A 746 -30.23 24.38 -16.21
C VAL A 746 -29.41 25.65 -16.36
N LYS A 747 -28.11 25.59 -16.03
CA LYS A 747 -27.20 26.73 -16.07
C LYS A 747 -25.85 26.33 -16.66
N SER A 748 -25.64 26.73 -17.91
CA SER A 748 -24.37 26.59 -18.64
C SER A 748 -23.66 27.93 -18.87
N ASN A 749 -24.02 28.99 -18.13
CA ASN A 749 -23.33 30.28 -18.19
C ASN A 749 -22.62 30.60 -16.86
N TYR A 750 -21.44 31.22 -16.92
CA TYR A 750 -20.60 31.44 -15.74
C TYR A 750 -20.02 32.86 -15.71
N THR A 751 -20.18 33.54 -14.57
CA THR A 751 -19.51 34.81 -14.28
C THR A 751 -18.18 34.64 -13.56
N PHE A 752 -17.89 33.43 -13.06
CA PHE A 752 -16.76 33.05 -12.23
C PHE A 752 -16.69 33.78 -10.87
N ASN A 753 -17.80 34.32 -10.37
CA ASN A 753 -17.82 35.01 -9.09
C ASN A 753 -17.50 34.08 -7.90
N LEU A 754 -16.33 34.27 -7.27
CA LEU A 754 -15.83 33.49 -6.14
C LEU A 754 -16.38 33.90 -4.76
N SER A 755 -17.26 34.90 -4.69
CA SER A 755 -17.80 35.34 -3.40
C SER A 755 -18.66 34.26 -2.74
N LEU A 756 -18.62 34.19 -1.41
CA LEU A 756 -19.37 33.19 -0.63
C LEU A 756 -20.89 33.23 -0.88
N SER A 757 -21.43 34.35 -1.35
CA SER A 757 -22.85 34.50 -1.67
C SER A 757 -23.22 34.13 -3.11
N SER A 758 -22.26 33.81 -3.97
CA SER A 758 -22.50 33.52 -5.39
C SER A 758 -21.94 32.16 -5.81
N GLN A 759 -20.61 31.96 -5.69
CA GLN A 759 -19.90 30.75 -6.13
C GLN A 759 -20.22 30.33 -7.58
N ASP A 760 -20.20 31.28 -8.52
CA ASP A 760 -20.71 31.09 -9.89
C ASP A 760 -19.65 30.58 -10.88
N PHE A 761 -19.23 29.34 -10.67
CA PHE A 761 -18.28 28.62 -11.52
C PHE A 761 -18.68 27.15 -11.65
N PRO A 762 -18.20 26.42 -12.67
CA PRO A 762 -18.49 25.01 -12.82
C PRO A 762 -17.66 24.13 -11.89
N LYS A 763 -18.32 23.11 -11.35
CA LYS A 763 -17.75 22.05 -10.56
C LYS A 763 -18.17 20.71 -11.16
N ILE A 764 -17.21 19.99 -11.75
CA ILE A 764 -17.43 18.65 -12.30
C ILE A 764 -17.23 17.63 -11.19
N TYR A 765 -18.15 16.68 -11.09
CA TYR A 765 -18.07 15.52 -10.22
C TYR A 765 -17.91 14.27 -11.07
N THR A 766 -16.91 13.46 -10.76
CA THR A 766 -16.60 12.21 -11.43
C THR A 766 -16.67 11.05 -10.45
N GLN A 767 -16.94 9.86 -10.98
CA GLN A 767 -16.87 8.61 -10.24
C GLN A 767 -16.62 7.49 -11.25
N ILE A 768 -15.42 6.92 -11.24
CA ILE A 768 -15.00 5.89 -12.20
C ILE A 768 -14.77 4.54 -11.51
N SER A 769 -15.16 3.46 -12.20
CA SER A 769 -15.13 2.09 -11.68
C SER A 769 -13.73 1.47 -11.69
N TRP A 770 -12.80 2.06 -12.44
CA TRP A 770 -11.44 1.57 -12.63
C TRP A 770 -10.48 2.74 -12.81
N GLY A 771 -9.19 2.56 -12.52
CA GLY A 771 -8.19 3.59 -12.75
C GLY A 771 -8.04 3.92 -14.24
N SER A 772 -7.70 5.17 -14.55
CA SER A 772 -7.50 5.62 -15.93
C SER A 772 -6.15 6.29 -16.12
N LYS A 773 -5.45 5.90 -17.20
CA LYS A 773 -4.17 6.53 -17.59
C LYS A 773 -4.32 8.01 -17.88
N GLN A 774 -5.48 8.46 -18.34
CA GLN A 774 -5.68 9.85 -18.70
C GLN A 774 -7.15 10.29 -18.54
N ILE A 775 -7.34 11.43 -17.87
CA ILE A 775 -8.59 12.19 -17.85
C ILE A 775 -8.29 13.55 -18.46
N ARG A 776 -9.16 14.03 -19.35
CA ARG A 776 -9.02 15.32 -20.04
C ARG A 776 -10.23 16.20 -19.78
N TRP A 777 -9.96 17.48 -19.56
CA TRP A 777 -10.97 18.54 -19.60
C TRP A 777 -10.47 19.63 -20.53
N ASP A 778 -11.00 19.61 -21.74
CA ASP A 778 -10.54 20.41 -22.87
C ASP A 778 -11.62 21.43 -23.29
N VAL A 779 -11.19 22.64 -23.65
CA VAL A 779 -12.06 23.72 -24.12
C VAL A 779 -11.85 23.94 -25.62
N TYR A 780 -12.95 24.02 -26.37
CA TYR A 780 -12.99 24.22 -27.81
C TYR A 780 -13.89 25.40 -28.20
N GLU A 781 -13.72 25.89 -29.43
CA GLU A 781 -14.60 26.87 -30.03
C GLU A 781 -16.06 26.40 -30.09
N ALA A 782 -17.00 27.36 -30.03
CA ALA A 782 -18.45 27.17 -29.98
C ALA A 782 -19.06 26.12 -30.95
N ASN A 783 -18.48 25.95 -32.15
CA ASN A 783 -19.03 25.09 -33.22
C ASN A 783 -18.19 23.82 -33.45
N TRP A 784 -17.26 23.53 -32.54
CA TRP A 784 -16.44 22.34 -32.61
C TRP A 784 -17.29 21.06 -32.50
N ASN A 785 -16.83 19.98 -33.15
CA ASN A 785 -17.44 18.65 -33.03
C ASN A 785 -16.36 17.56 -33.04
N GLU A 786 -16.71 16.38 -32.54
CA GLU A 786 -15.76 15.28 -32.28
C GLU A 786 -14.99 14.81 -33.52
N SER A 787 -15.51 15.00 -34.76
CA SER A 787 -14.78 14.62 -35.97
C SER A 787 -13.50 15.42 -36.23
N LEU A 788 -13.32 16.54 -35.52
CA LEU A 788 -12.13 17.38 -35.55
C LEU A 788 -11.15 17.05 -34.42
N TRP A 789 -11.47 16.10 -33.55
CA TRP A 789 -10.60 15.74 -32.44
C TRP A 789 -9.29 15.10 -32.93
N SER A 790 -8.20 15.44 -32.26
CA SER A 790 -6.85 14.94 -32.52
C SER A 790 -6.09 14.78 -31.22
N TYR A 791 -5.12 13.85 -31.19
CA TYR A 791 -4.30 13.57 -30.01
C TYR A 791 -2.79 13.69 -30.27
N PRO A 792 -2.02 14.30 -29.37
CA PRO A 792 -2.52 15.25 -28.36
C PRO A 792 -3.14 16.47 -29.06
N PRO A 793 -4.14 17.14 -28.46
CA PRO A 793 -4.71 18.35 -29.04
C PRO A 793 -3.69 19.51 -28.95
N VAL A 794 -3.65 20.37 -29.99
CA VAL A 794 -2.68 21.47 -30.12
C VAL A 794 -3.41 22.80 -30.10
N GLU A 795 -3.03 23.70 -29.17
CA GLU A 795 -3.70 24.99 -29.01
C GLU A 795 -3.71 25.79 -30.33
N GLY A 796 -4.90 26.26 -30.73
CA GLY A 796 -5.11 26.99 -31.98
C GLY A 796 -5.34 26.12 -33.23
N GLU A 797 -5.21 24.79 -33.12
CA GLU A 797 -5.54 23.85 -34.20
C GLU A 797 -6.89 23.18 -33.96
N ASN A 798 -7.60 22.86 -35.04
CA ASN A 798 -8.89 22.16 -35.00
C ASN A 798 -9.92 22.76 -34.01
N GLY A 799 -9.86 24.07 -33.74
CA GLY A 799 -10.74 24.75 -32.80
C GLY A 799 -10.44 24.48 -31.32
N TYR A 800 -9.32 23.85 -30.98
CA TYR A 800 -8.88 23.65 -29.59
C TYR A 800 -8.32 24.94 -29.00
N ILE A 801 -8.86 25.36 -27.86
CA ILE A 801 -8.45 26.57 -27.16
C ILE A 801 -7.39 26.26 -26.12
N GLY A 802 -7.53 25.14 -25.41
CA GLY A 802 -6.58 24.70 -24.40
C GLY A 802 -7.23 23.83 -23.33
N PRO A 803 -6.42 23.20 -22.46
CA PRO A 803 -6.92 22.41 -21.36
C PRO A 803 -7.34 23.31 -20.19
N VAL A 804 -8.22 22.80 -19.34
CA VAL A 804 -8.59 23.45 -18.08
C VAL A 804 -7.45 23.38 -17.07
N ALA A 805 -7.20 24.49 -16.37
CA ALA A 805 -6.46 24.52 -15.11
C ALA A 805 -7.47 24.55 -13.95
N ALA A 806 -7.69 23.40 -13.33
CA ALA A 806 -8.65 23.25 -12.24
C ALA A 806 -8.03 23.61 -10.90
N TYR A 807 -8.84 24.07 -9.96
CA TYR A 807 -8.41 24.33 -8.58
C TYR A 807 -7.85 23.04 -7.95
N ASN A 808 -6.69 23.16 -7.33
CA ASN A 808 -5.97 22.07 -6.69
C ASN A 808 -6.49 21.86 -5.26
N GLY A 809 -7.70 21.31 -5.17
CA GLY A 809 -8.35 20.94 -3.90
C GLY A 809 -9.81 20.54 -4.07
N SER A 810 -10.32 19.76 -3.13
CA SER A 810 -11.76 19.47 -3.00
C SER A 810 -12.39 20.45 -2.03
N ILE A 811 -13.47 21.12 -2.45
CA ILE A 811 -14.11 22.18 -1.66
C ILE A 811 -15.62 22.10 -1.73
N SER A 812 -16.30 22.12 -0.57
CA SER A 812 -17.75 22.29 -0.51
C SER A 812 -18.18 23.70 -0.93
N TYR A 813 -17.36 24.69 -0.60
CA TYR A 813 -17.44 26.09 -1.03
C TYR A 813 -16.03 26.69 -1.04
N PHE A 814 -15.79 27.67 -1.92
CA PHE A 814 -14.52 28.37 -2.01
C PHE A 814 -14.55 29.64 -1.15
N ASP A 815 -13.59 29.76 -0.21
CA ASP A 815 -13.40 30.99 0.57
C ASP A 815 -12.13 31.72 0.11
N PRO A 816 -12.26 32.83 -0.64
CA PRO A 816 -11.12 33.59 -1.15
C PRO A 816 -10.31 34.29 -0.05
N SER A 817 -10.76 34.31 1.21
CA SER A 817 -9.99 34.90 2.32
C SER A 817 -8.91 33.98 2.89
N VAL A 818 -9.02 32.67 2.64
CA VAL A 818 -8.10 31.65 3.16
C VAL A 818 -7.60 30.68 2.09
N SER A 819 -8.18 30.71 0.89
CA SER A 819 -7.81 29.85 -0.24
C SER A 819 -7.34 30.68 -1.43
N ASP A 820 -6.28 30.22 -2.10
CA ASP A 820 -5.73 30.86 -3.29
C ASP A 820 -6.36 30.26 -4.57
N PRO A 821 -7.15 31.01 -5.35
CA PRO A 821 -7.76 30.48 -6.58
C PRO A 821 -6.72 30.15 -7.66
N GLU A 822 -5.49 30.66 -7.53
CA GLU A 822 -4.39 30.35 -8.44
C GLU A 822 -3.67 29.05 -8.10
N SER A 823 -4.00 28.38 -6.99
CA SER A 823 -3.53 27.04 -6.69
C SER A 823 -4.21 26.04 -7.61
N THR A 824 -3.61 25.78 -8.78
CA THR A 824 -4.23 24.98 -9.85
C THR A 824 -3.38 23.79 -10.29
N THR A 825 -4.06 22.76 -10.78
CA THR A 825 -3.51 21.61 -11.50
C THR A 825 -4.10 21.58 -12.90
N THR A 826 -3.25 21.42 -13.91
CA THR A 826 -3.65 21.52 -15.32
C THR A 826 -3.94 20.14 -15.91
N TYR A 827 -5.03 20.02 -16.66
CA TYR A 827 -5.34 18.82 -17.44
C TYR A 827 -4.37 18.69 -18.64
N PRO A 828 -4.09 17.47 -19.14
CA PRO A 828 -4.65 16.18 -18.71
C PRO A 828 -4.15 15.74 -17.33
N LEU A 829 -5.03 15.10 -16.56
CA LEU A 829 -4.61 14.35 -15.38
C LEU A 829 -4.17 12.96 -15.84
N THR A 830 -3.01 12.50 -15.38
CA THR A 830 -2.44 11.20 -15.75
C THR A 830 -2.43 10.25 -14.56
N ASN A 831 -2.49 8.93 -14.82
CA ASN A 831 -2.32 7.90 -13.79
C ASN A 831 -3.34 8.02 -12.64
N ASN A 832 -4.61 8.21 -12.98
CA ASN A 832 -5.69 8.43 -12.04
C ASN A 832 -6.13 7.11 -11.38
N LEU A 833 -6.43 7.19 -10.09
CA LEU A 833 -7.00 6.11 -9.29
C LEU A 833 -8.42 5.75 -9.75
N ARG A 834 -9.00 4.66 -9.24
CA ARG A 834 -10.47 4.50 -9.31
C ARG A 834 -11.15 5.36 -8.23
N GLY A 835 -12.45 5.58 -8.35
CA GLY A 835 -13.21 6.34 -7.38
C GLY A 835 -13.58 7.73 -7.89
N GLY A 836 -13.86 8.63 -6.95
CA GLY A 836 -14.68 9.80 -7.22
C GLY A 836 -14.09 11.06 -6.65
N TRP A 837 -14.14 12.12 -7.45
CA TRP A 837 -13.50 13.38 -7.17
C TRP A 837 -14.34 14.52 -7.72
N ASP A 838 -14.01 15.72 -7.27
CA ASP A 838 -14.59 16.94 -7.76
C ASP A 838 -13.51 17.93 -8.19
N HIS A 839 -13.78 18.61 -9.29
CA HIS A 839 -12.86 19.58 -9.88
C HIS A 839 -13.62 20.87 -10.14
N SER A 840 -13.16 21.95 -9.50
CA SER A 840 -13.70 23.30 -9.70
C SER A 840 -12.84 24.04 -10.72
N TRP A 841 -13.46 24.68 -11.70
CA TRP A 841 -12.74 25.49 -12.68
C TRP A 841 -13.12 26.96 -12.53
N PHE A 842 -12.11 27.81 -12.29
CA PHE A 842 -12.33 29.25 -12.10
C PHE A 842 -12.12 30.07 -13.38
N GLY A 843 -11.95 29.42 -14.54
CA GLY A 843 -11.78 30.09 -15.84
C GLY A 843 -10.34 30.08 -16.36
N LYS A 844 -9.37 29.66 -15.55
CA LYS A 844 -7.96 29.57 -15.93
C LYS A 844 -7.70 28.40 -16.90
N LEU A 845 -6.99 28.66 -17.98
CA LEU A 845 -6.53 27.66 -18.95
C LEU A 845 -5.12 27.18 -18.61
N GLY A 846 -4.72 26.05 -19.18
CA GLY A 846 -3.41 25.44 -18.92
C GLY A 846 -2.21 26.27 -19.35
N ASN A 847 -2.40 27.23 -20.26
CA ASN A 847 -1.38 28.22 -20.64
C ASN A 847 -1.33 29.45 -19.69
N GLY A 848 -2.09 29.41 -18.59
CA GLY A 848 -2.14 30.45 -17.56
C GLY A 848 -3.06 31.63 -17.87
N SER A 849 -3.64 31.69 -19.08
CA SER A 849 -4.61 32.74 -19.42
C SER A 849 -5.99 32.48 -18.81
N GLN A 850 -6.76 33.54 -18.61
CA GLN A 850 -8.19 33.42 -18.31
C GLN A 850 -8.97 33.26 -19.63
N ILE A 851 -9.89 32.29 -19.66
CA ILE A 851 -10.79 32.07 -20.80
C ILE A 851 -11.55 33.36 -21.11
N ALA A 852 -11.60 33.78 -22.37
CA ALA A 852 -12.30 35.02 -22.74
C ALA A 852 -13.82 34.90 -22.60
N ASN A 853 -14.53 36.03 -22.60
CA ASN A 853 -15.99 36.04 -22.70
C ASN A 853 -16.43 35.51 -24.07
N GLY A 854 -17.35 34.55 -24.08
CA GLY A 854 -17.76 33.89 -25.31
C GLY A 854 -18.54 32.61 -25.09
N ASN A 855 -18.79 31.89 -26.18
CA ASN A 855 -19.42 30.58 -26.17
C ASN A 855 -18.40 29.51 -26.55
N TYR A 856 -18.45 28.37 -25.87
CA TYR A 856 -17.46 27.31 -26.00
C TYR A 856 -18.08 25.93 -25.90
N THR A 857 -17.37 24.94 -26.41
CA THR A 857 -17.68 23.51 -26.24
C THR A 857 -16.68 22.90 -25.28
N TRP A 858 -17.15 22.12 -24.30
CA TRP A 858 -16.26 21.31 -23.46
C TRP A 858 -16.18 19.90 -24.00
N ARG A 859 -15.01 19.30 -23.82
CA ARG A 859 -14.82 17.85 -23.90
C ARG A 859 -14.21 17.39 -22.59
N PHE A 860 -15.03 16.77 -21.75
CA PHE A 860 -14.56 16.08 -20.55
C PHE A 860 -14.57 14.58 -20.84
N ALA A 861 -13.41 13.92 -20.77
CA ALA A 861 -13.27 12.56 -21.26
C ALA A 861 -12.29 11.74 -20.42
N THR A 862 -12.61 10.47 -20.18
CA THR A 862 -11.76 9.52 -19.47
C THR A 862 -11.36 8.39 -20.41
N LEU A 863 -10.06 8.08 -20.49
CA LEU A 863 -9.56 7.00 -21.33
C LEU A 863 -9.96 5.65 -20.72
N LYS A 864 -10.58 4.79 -21.52
CA LYS A 864 -10.96 3.42 -21.11
C LYS A 864 -9.70 2.56 -20.89
N PRO A 865 -9.75 1.50 -20.06
CA PRO A 865 -8.63 0.57 -19.89
C PRO A 865 -8.20 -0.01 -21.24
N PHE A 866 -6.89 -0.17 -21.45
CA PHE A 866 -6.29 -0.56 -22.75
C PHE A 866 -6.70 0.30 -23.95
N GLY A 867 -7.26 1.49 -23.73
CA GLY A 867 -7.61 2.43 -24.79
C GLY A 867 -6.40 3.07 -25.45
N ASP A 868 -6.47 3.24 -26.77
CA ASP A 868 -5.54 4.08 -27.52
C ASP A 868 -5.98 5.55 -27.41
N PRO A 869 -5.19 6.43 -26.79
CA PRO A 869 -5.57 7.82 -26.62
C PRO A 869 -5.69 8.60 -27.93
N ALA A 870 -5.28 8.05 -29.07
CA ALA A 870 -5.49 8.63 -30.40
C ALA A 870 -6.80 8.21 -31.08
N VAL A 871 -7.60 7.34 -30.46
CA VAL A 871 -8.89 6.85 -30.98
C VAL A 871 -10.02 7.41 -30.11
N SER A 872 -10.95 8.17 -30.71
CA SER A 872 -11.98 8.89 -29.94
C SER A 872 -12.93 7.93 -29.20
N GLU A 873 -13.25 6.79 -29.83
CA GLU A 873 -14.14 5.75 -29.28
C GLU A 873 -13.58 5.04 -28.04
N ASP A 874 -12.27 5.18 -27.81
CA ASP A 874 -11.57 4.65 -26.63
C ASP A 874 -11.71 5.57 -25.41
N TRP A 875 -12.32 6.73 -25.59
CA TRP A 875 -12.67 7.65 -24.52
C TRP A 875 -14.14 7.51 -24.14
N ASP A 876 -14.43 7.54 -22.83
CA ASP A 876 -15.77 7.75 -22.31
C ASP A 876 -15.99 9.26 -22.14
N ILE A 877 -16.85 9.84 -22.99
CA ILE A 877 -16.98 11.28 -23.19
C ILE A 877 -18.26 11.78 -22.51
N TYR A 878 -18.10 12.79 -21.64
CA TYR A 878 -19.22 13.53 -21.07
C TYR A 878 -19.72 14.59 -22.05
N GLU A 879 -20.90 14.35 -22.61
CA GLU A 879 -21.58 15.33 -23.45
C GLU A 879 -22.06 16.52 -22.63
N THR A 880 -21.62 17.73 -23.00
CA THR A 880 -22.01 18.98 -22.35
C THR A 880 -22.76 19.90 -23.31
N PRO A 881 -23.78 20.65 -22.86
CA PRO A 881 -24.30 21.77 -23.64
C PRO A 881 -23.19 22.80 -23.88
N GLN A 882 -23.40 23.67 -24.86
CA GLN A 882 -22.54 24.85 -25.05
C GLN A 882 -22.51 25.67 -23.76
N ILE A 883 -21.30 26.08 -23.36
CA ILE A 883 -21.08 26.91 -22.18
C ILE A 883 -20.81 28.36 -22.58
N THR A 884 -21.29 29.31 -21.78
CA THR A 884 -21.13 30.75 -22.00
C THR A 884 -20.34 31.38 -20.87
N VAL A 885 -19.21 32.00 -21.19
CA VAL A 885 -18.42 32.80 -20.24
C VAL A 885 -18.88 34.25 -20.28
N LEU A 886 -19.25 34.79 -19.12
CA LEU A 886 -19.79 36.14 -18.96
C LEU A 886 -18.83 37.11 -18.26
N GLY A 887 -17.80 36.60 -17.56
CA GLY A 887 -16.83 37.40 -16.82
C GLY A 887 -15.66 36.58 -16.32
N HIS A 888 -14.82 37.20 -15.47
CA HIS A 888 -13.68 36.59 -14.77
C HIS A 888 -13.73 37.02 -13.30
N TYR A 889 -13.07 36.28 -12.41
CA TYR A 889 -13.01 36.61 -10.97
C TYR A 889 -12.08 37.76 -10.63
#